data_AF-A0A7K4B989-F1
#
_entry.id   AF-A0A7K4B989-F1
#
_cell.length_a   1.000
_cell.length_b   1.000
_cell.length_c   1.000
_cell.angle_alpha   90.00
_cell.angle_beta   90.00
_cell.angle_gamma   90.00
#
_symmetry.space_group_name_H-M   'P 1'
#
loop_
_entity.id
_entity.type
_entity.pdbx_description
1 polymer ?
#
loop_
_entity_poly.entity_id
_entity_poly.type
_entity_poly.pdbx_seq_one_letter_code
_entity_poly.pdbx_strand_id
1 'polypeptide(L)'
;MHEPAVKKTLYWCEHCNIPLIARSCSCGGEGKTIPLLQPYDLRPALSADRDLIYELITSQFGEIPLPKVILLNKTGGYDRAELVIINGERFGWLTFDPVARKFNVDIAPEALPFLLTHIRKGMVDLTRIVDLKSEKGRIGGKKFKLLEPLSDGTVIITANGKYGTGVVKEGYIRVKELLQITPRTYPDPDWDTVIAQNKYHLKNLERNAIRTIKSHINDRPTANVSFSGGKDSTAILHLAKKAGVTKSFFIDTGLEFPETIRFIEEQGTEIIRKGGDFFQAVEKAGPPGKDNRWCCKLLKLHPLKIFLADVGPCVTIQGNRWYESWNRAGLDETSQNPANPLQLNISPIRSWRALEVFLYLWWKEIPINPLYERGIERIGCYLCPAMLESEYEGIKKTHPEMTNMWDNFLDKWAEKKQMPDAYTDWGLWRWRALPPKMRELCRNMGVLVNDDFTLAKGTRIKKIKEPVPDQNIPIRELEMIEQNIFREIRHDFPILGDVIYLDNAATSCSPEPVVQAQVEFEHQYRSNVGRGVHRLTRIATQRYWHAHEKISKFIGGKEGITVFTKNTTEAINMVAYGLSLSPGDRIVTTILEHHSNLLPWKALENQGVIVEIIGITPDFMLDMDAFKNALQTPVKLVAVTHASNVLGTLLPVEEIAEICRKCGALLLVDGAQAAPHIPVDVAKIGCDFYCFSGHKMLGPTGTGVLWMRDPILKPMMLGGGMVESVTEKDVTMLEGYEQYEAGTPNISGGIALGIAVDYLQKIGMEKIHEHESALTTHLISTLKTLDRITVFTPPLPENRIGVVSFTVEGMHPHEVAQQLDEHDILVRSGFHCCQPLMHALDLPDGTVRVSLGVYTTKDDIDLLLATLKEIIAR
;
A
#
# COMPACT_ATOMS: atom_id res chain seq x y z
N MET A 1 -16.55 -1.73 31.14
CA MET A 1 -15.11 -1.58 30.84
C MET A 1 -14.38 -1.59 32.18
N HIS A 2 -13.55 -2.61 32.45
CA HIS A 2 -12.68 -2.59 33.64
C HIS A 2 -11.66 -1.45 33.50
N GLU A 3 -11.39 -0.75 34.59
CA GLU A 3 -10.35 0.27 34.60
C GLU A 3 -8.99 -0.42 34.33
N PRO A 4 -8.16 0.08 33.39
CA PRO A 4 -6.91 -0.57 33.03
C PRO A 4 -5.98 -0.71 34.24
N ALA A 5 -5.22 -1.81 34.31
CA ALA A 5 -4.27 -2.11 35.39
C ALA A 5 -2.98 -1.25 35.37
N VAL A 6 -3.09 0.02 34.97
CA VAL A 6 -1.97 0.95 34.78
C VAL A 6 -1.54 1.62 36.09
N LYS A 7 -0.22 1.72 36.30
CA LYS A 7 0.37 2.53 37.38
C LYS A 7 0.05 4.01 37.19
N LYS A 8 -0.70 4.60 38.13
CA LYS A 8 -1.11 6.03 38.10
C LYS A 8 -0.16 6.97 38.85
N THR A 9 0.88 6.43 39.48
CA THR A 9 1.80 7.19 40.35
C THR A 9 3.25 6.95 39.97
N LEU A 10 4.06 8.00 40.13
CA LEU A 10 5.52 7.96 40.18
C LEU A 10 5.94 8.00 41.65
N TYR A 11 6.93 7.21 42.04
CA TYR A 11 7.57 7.32 43.34
C TYR A 11 8.86 8.13 43.20
N TRP A 12 9.18 8.98 44.17
CA TRP A 12 10.39 9.80 44.18
C TRP A 12 11.10 9.74 45.52
N CYS A 13 12.37 9.38 45.54
CA CYS A 13 13.18 9.38 46.76
C CYS A 13 13.61 10.81 47.08
N GLU A 14 13.12 11.40 48.16
CA GLU A 14 13.50 12.77 48.54
C GLU A 14 14.95 12.86 49.04
N HIS A 15 15.49 11.79 49.63
CA HIS A 15 16.88 11.75 50.11
C HIS A 15 17.89 11.70 48.95
N CYS A 16 17.67 10.80 47.98
CA CYS A 16 18.56 10.65 46.83
C CYS A 16 18.20 11.58 45.66
N ASN A 17 17.04 12.25 45.72
CA ASN A 17 16.45 13.06 44.66
C ASN A 17 16.35 12.34 43.29
N ILE A 18 15.82 11.12 43.29
CA ILE A 18 15.68 10.28 42.08
C ILE A 18 14.26 9.72 41.93
N PRO A 19 13.85 9.38 40.70
CA PRO A 19 12.65 8.59 40.47
C PRO A 19 12.86 7.13 40.86
N LEU A 20 11.79 6.50 41.36
CA LEU A 20 11.75 5.09 41.72
C LEU A 20 10.66 4.38 40.90
N ILE A 21 10.99 3.19 40.40
CA ILE A 21 10.04 2.34 39.66
C ILE A 21 9.11 1.52 40.58
N ALA A 22 9.39 1.54 41.88
CA ALA A 22 8.59 0.98 42.97
C ALA A 22 8.75 1.85 44.26
N ARG A 23 8.01 1.54 45.33
CA ARG A 23 7.90 2.40 46.53
C ARG A 23 9.21 2.59 47.31
N SER A 24 10.10 1.61 47.31
CA SER A 24 11.32 1.62 48.14
C SER A 24 12.59 1.99 47.36
N CYS A 25 13.44 2.80 47.98
CA CYS A 25 14.79 3.13 47.50
C CYS A 25 15.85 2.21 48.16
N SER A 26 16.96 1.93 47.47
CA SER A 26 18.05 1.14 48.06
C SER A 26 18.80 1.87 49.18
N CYS A 27 18.62 3.19 49.33
CA CYS A 27 19.12 3.95 50.49
C CYS A 27 18.30 3.72 51.78
N GLY A 28 17.21 2.95 51.74
CA GLY A 28 16.31 2.71 52.86
C GLY A 28 15.14 3.69 52.98
N GLY A 29 15.11 4.77 52.19
CA GLY A 29 14.00 5.71 52.16
C GLY A 29 12.77 5.19 51.39
N GLU A 30 11.58 5.54 51.86
CA GLU A 30 10.34 5.38 51.08
C GLU A 30 10.14 6.56 50.12
N GLY A 31 9.69 6.29 48.90
CA GLY A 31 9.44 7.31 47.90
C GLY A 31 8.12 8.05 48.11
N LYS A 32 8.13 9.38 48.01
CA LYS A 32 6.91 10.19 47.92
C LYS A 32 6.15 9.88 46.63
N THR A 33 4.82 9.95 46.67
CA THR A 33 3.97 9.68 45.51
C THR A 33 3.66 10.95 44.72
N ILE A 34 3.92 10.92 43.42
CA ILE A 34 3.58 11.99 42.47
C ILE A 34 2.49 11.44 41.53
N PRO A 35 1.28 12.03 41.53
CA PRO A 35 0.22 11.61 40.62
C PRO A 35 0.58 11.94 39.17
N LEU A 36 0.52 10.93 38.30
CA LEU A 36 0.72 11.07 36.86
C LEU A 36 -0.58 11.43 36.14
N LEU A 37 -0.46 12.10 35.01
CA LEU A 37 -1.56 12.43 34.11
C LEU A 37 -1.72 11.35 33.04
N GLN A 38 -2.95 11.17 32.56
CA GLN A 38 -3.26 10.20 31.49
C GLN A 38 -2.51 10.54 30.19
N PRO A 39 -1.93 9.54 29.49
CA PRO A 39 -2.14 8.08 29.65
C PRO A 39 -1.21 7.39 30.68
N TYR A 40 -0.58 8.15 31.57
CA TYR A 40 0.33 7.67 32.63
C TYR A 40 1.67 7.10 32.12
N ASP A 41 1.98 7.22 30.82
CA ASP A 41 3.32 6.91 30.33
C ASP A 41 4.30 8.00 30.77
N LEU A 42 5.51 7.56 31.09
CA LEU A 42 6.55 8.39 31.68
C LEU A 42 7.87 7.98 31.04
N ARG A 43 8.66 8.95 30.60
CA ARG A 43 9.97 8.71 29.96
C ARG A 43 11.03 9.69 30.46
N PRO A 44 12.32 9.35 30.37
CA PRO A 44 13.38 10.34 30.52
C PRO A 44 13.31 11.40 29.41
N ALA A 45 13.70 12.64 29.73
CA ALA A 45 14.07 13.63 28.72
C ALA A 45 15.46 13.30 28.18
N LEU A 46 15.56 13.01 26.89
CA LEU A 46 16.81 12.71 26.19
C LEU A 46 17.48 13.99 25.70
N SER A 47 18.62 13.92 25.00
CA SER A 47 19.42 15.11 24.65
C SER A 47 18.59 16.20 23.99
N ALA A 48 17.91 15.91 22.88
CA ALA A 48 17.07 16.90 22.19
C ALA A 48 15.94 17.49 23.06
N ASP A 49 15.36 16.69 23.97
CA ASP A 49 14.34 17.20 24.90
C ASP A 49 14.96 18.15 25.94
N ARG A 50 16.13 17.79 26.48
CA ARG A 50 16.86 18.60 27.46
C ARG A 50 17.29 19.91 26.85
N ASP A 51 17.83 19.88 25.64
CA ASP A 51 18.26 21.06 24.89
C ASP A 51 17.08 21.98 24.61
N LEU A 52 15.95 21.42 24.13
CA LEU A 52 14.73 22.20 23.92
C LEU A 52 14.20 22.84 25.21
N ILE A 53 14.12 22.09 26.30
CA ILE A 53 13.66 22.60 27.59
C ILE A 53 14.62 23.68 28.12
N TYR A 54 15.93 23.47 27.97
CA TYR A 54 16.96 24.43 28.35
C TYR A 54 16.85 25.73 27.57
N GLU A 55 16.72 25.66 26.25
CA GLU A 55 16.56 26.82 25.38
C GLU A 55 15.30 27.62 25.74
N LEU A 56 14.17 26.95 25.90
CA LEU A 56 12.90 27.61 26.26
C LEU A 56 12.98 28.29 27.62
N ILE A 57 13.51 27.61 28.64
CA ILE A 57 13.67 28.19 29.98
C ILE A 57 14.67 29.34 29.96
N THR A 58 15.81 29.17 29.29
CA THR A 58 16.86 30.19 29.21
C THR A 58 16.38 31.45 28.50
N SER A 59 15.61 31.29 27.41
CA SER A 59 15.04 32.43 26.68
C SER A 59 14.12 33.29 27.55
N GLN A 60 13.35 32.66 28.45
CA GLN A 60 12.38 33.33 29.31
C GLN A 60 12.98 33.88 30.61
N PHE A 61 13.83 33.09 31.28
CA PHE A 61 14.24 33.34 32.67
C PHE A 61 15.75 33.55 32.86
N GLY A 62 16.53 33.47 31.79
CA GLY A 62 18.00 33.47 31.81
C GLY A 62 18.58 32.09 32.13
N GLU A 63 19.91 31.98 32.16
CA GLU A 63 20.60 30.71 32.38
C GLU A 63 20.23 30.09 33.73
N ILE A 64 19.60 28.92 33.69
CA ILE A 64 19.21 28.13 34.86
C ILE A 64 19.79 26.72 34.68
N PRO A 65 20.61 26.22 35.64
CA PRO A 65 21.18 24.89 35.55
C PRO A 65 20.09 23.84 35.69
N LEU A 66 19.75 23.13 34.61
CA LEU A 66 18.75 22.08 34.66
C LEU A 66 19.32 20.78 35.27
N PRO A 67 18.60 20.14 36.20
CA PRO A 67 19.04 18.87 36.78
C PRO A 67 19.30 17.79 35.73
N LYS A 68 20.20 16.85 36.04
CA LYS A 68 20.54 15.72 35.16
C LYS A 68 19.39 14.73 34.97
N VAL A 69 18.52 14.61 35.97
CA VAL A 69 17.33 13.73 35.91
C VAL A 69 16.08 14.57 35.67
N ILE A 70 15.57 14.48 34.45
CA ILE A 70 14.32 15.12 34.01
C ILE A 70 13.42 14.04 33.43
N LEU A 71 12.15 14.06 33.84
CA LEU A 71 11.14 13.15 33.33
C LEU A 71 10.04 13.90 32.59
N LEU A 72 9.49 13.24 31.58
CA LEU A 72 8.37 13.72 30.78
C LEU A 72 7.21 12.74 30.94
N ASN A 73 6.11 13.23 31.49
CA ASN A 73 4.85 12.50 31.57
C ASN A 73 3.93 12.98 30.44
N LYS A 74 3.59 12.05 29.53
CA LYS A 74 2.73 12.35 28.39
C LYS A 74 1.34 12.81 28.83
N THR A 75 0.81 13.84 28.18
CA THR A 75 -0.53 14.40 28.47
C THR A 75 -1.33 14.61 27.17
N GLY A 76 -2.62 14.92 27.28
CA GLY A 76 -3.46 15.19 26.11
C GLY A 76 -3.38 16.65 25.63
N GLY A 77 -2.83 16.89 24.45
CA GLY A 77 -2.71 18.21 23.79
C GLY A 77 -3.38 18.30 22.41
N TYR A 78 -3.14 19.38 21.68
CA TYR A 78 -3.43 19.46 20.23
C TYR A 78 -2.46 18.58 19.44
N ASP A 79 -1.16 18.66 19.78
CA ASP A 79 -0.09 17.82 19.26
C ASP A 79 0.72 17.26 20.45
N ARG A 80 2.04 17.49 20.51
CA ARG A 80 2.90 17.11 21.65
C ARG A 80 2.62 17.97 22.89
N ALA A 81 2.34 17.31 24.01
CA ALA A 81 2.10 17.94 25.31
C ALA A 81 2.57 17.03 26.44
N GLU A 82 3.51 17.48 27.25
CA GLU A 82 4.16 16.69 28.30
C GLU A 82 4.31 17.51 29.58
N LEU A 83 3.99 16.89 30.71
CA LEU A 83 4.31 17.42 32.04
C LEU A 83 5.79 17.12 32.33
N VAL A 84 6.58 18.17 32.49
CA VAL A 84 7.98 18.10 32.90
C VAL A 84 8.03 17.92 34.42
N ILE A 85 8.76 16.91 34.88
CA ILE A 85 8.95 16.59 36.30
C ILE A 85 10.43 16.69 36.63
N ILE A 86 10.77 17.54 37.60
CA ILE A 86 12.13 17.83 38.05
C ILE A 86 12.13 17.87 39.58
N ASN A 87 13.15 17.30 40.23
CA ASN A 87 13.30 17.29 41.69
C ASN A 87 12.08 16.72 42.46
N GLY A 88 11.34 15.82 41.81
CA GLY A 88 10.14 15.21 42.38
C GLY A 88 8.94 16.15 42.45
N GLU A 89 8.97 17.24 41.70
CA GLU A 89 7.90 18.22 41.60
C GLU A 89 7.44 18.40 40.15
N ARG A 90 6.20 18.86 39.99
CA ARG A 90 5.69 19.29 38.69
C ARG A 90 6.41 20.58 38.31
N PHE A 91 7.24 20.51 37.29
CA PHE A 91 8.05 21.66 36.89
C PHE A 91 7.28 22.57 35.93
N GLY A 92 6.51 21.99 35.01
CA GLY A 92 5.75 22.74 34.02
C GLY A 92 5.25 21.88 32.89
N TRP A 93 4.60 22.50 31.90
CA TRP A 93 4.11 21.80 30.71
C TRP A 93 4.88 22.24 29.47
N LEU A 94 5.50 21.29 28.79
CA LEU A 94 6.05 21.46 27.45
C LEU A 94 4.95 21.16 26.43
N THR A 95 4.61 22.12 25.59
CA THR A 95 3.54 21.98 24.58
C THR A 95 3.97 22.52 23.22
N PHE A 96 3.53 21.86 22.15
CA PHE A 96 3.67 22.35 20.78
C PHE A 96 2.37 22.96 20.28
N ASP A 97 2.45 24.18 19.73
CA ASP A 97 1.35 24.84 19.04
C ASP A 97 1.43 24.52 17.53
N PRO A 98 0.47 23.78 16.95
CA PRO A 98 0.50 23.39 15.54
C PRO A 98 0.22 24.54 14.56
N VAL A 99 -0.38 25.65 15.01
CA VAL A 99 -0.63 26.82 14.17
C VAL A 99 0.59 27.73 14.17
N ALA A 100 1.12 28.06 15.35
CA ALA A 100 2.31 28.88 15.47
C ALA A 100 3.61 28.14 15.12
N ARG A 101 3.54 26.79 15.07
CA ARG A 101 4.66 25.86 14.82
C ARG A 101 5.82 26.07 15.78
N LYS A 102 5.50 26.26 17.06
CA LYS A 102 6.46 26.56 18.12
C LYS A 102 6.18 25.77 19.39
N PHE A 103 7.25 25.42 20.08
CA PHE A 103 7.18 24.90 21.45
C PHE A 103 7.07 26.03 22.46
N ASN A 104 6.35 25.75 23.54
CA ASN A 104 6.23 26.63 24.70
C ASN A 104 6.40 25.80 25.98
N VAL A 105 6.96 26.42 27.01
CA VAL A 105 7.02 25.87 28.37
C VAL A 105 6.21 26.75 29.32
N ASP A 106 5.26 26.15 30.04
CA ASP A 106 4.45 26.82 31.05
C ASP A 106 4.85 26.34 32.44
N ILE A 107 5.48 27.23 33.23
CA ILE A 107 6.02 26.90 34.54
C ILE A 107 4.89 26.65 35.55
N ALA A 108 5.01 25.54 36.28
CA ALA A 108 4.13 25.19 37.37
C ALA A 108 4.62 25.85 38.68
N PRO A 109 3.71 26.22 39.59
CA PRO A 109 4.13 26.85 40.85
C PRO A 109 5.04 25.99 41.73
N GLU A 110 4.92 24.67 41.65
CA GLU A 110 5.76 23.71 42.37
C GLU A 110 7.24 23.78 41.93
N ALA A 111 7.54 24.40 40.77
CA ALA A 111 8.90 24.65 40.29
C ALA A 111 9.59 25.84 40.99
N LEU A 112 8.80 26.76 41.57
CA LEU A 112 9.31 28.03 42.10
C LEU A 112 10.34 27.89 43.22
N PRO A 113 10.23 26.95 44.19
CA PRO A 113 11.28 26.74 45.18
C PRO A 113 12.67 26.52 44.55
N PHE A 114 12.75 25.81 43.43
CA PHE A 114 13.99 25.60 42.70
C PHE A 114 14.37 26.84 41.87
N LEU A 115 13.44 27.36 41.07
CA LEU A 115 13.71 28.47 40.15
C LEU A 115 14.16 29.75 40.87
N LEU A 116 13.60 30.06 42.04
CA LEU A 116 13.93 31.26 42.81
C LEU A 116 15.39 31.29 43.30
N THR A 117 16.08 30.15 43.33
CA THR A 117 17.52 30.10 43.66
C THR A 117 18.42 30.54 42.51
N HIS A 118 17.91 30.54 41.27
CA HIS A 118 18.70 30.77 40.06
C HIS A 118 18.19 31.92 39.19
N ILE A 119 16.91 32.29 39.30
CA ILE A 119 16.28 33.25 38.39
C ILE A 119 16.93 34.64 38.51
N ARG A 120 17.35 35.20 37.37
CA ARG A 120 17.93 36.55 37.28
C ARG A 120 17.19 37.45 36.30
N LYS A 121 16.26 36.91 35.51
CA LYS A 121 15.49 37.59 34.46
C LYS A 121 14.07 37.01 34.41
N GLY A 122 13.11 37.77 33.87
CA GLY A 122 11.75 37.27 33.62
C GLY A 122 10.82 37.21 34.84
N MET A 123 11.26 37.72 36.00
CA MET A 123 10.41 37.93 37.16
C MET A 123 9.74 39.30 37.11
N VAL A 124 8.42 39.32 37.24
CA VAL A 124 7.59 40.52 37.13
C VAL A 124 7.06 40.93 38.51
N ASP A 125 7.38 42.15 38.95
CA ASP A 125 6.81 42.72 40.18
C ASP A 125 5.40 43.26 39.90
N LEU A 126 4.39 42.50 40.30
CA LEU A 126 2.98 42.83 40.08
C LEU A 126 2.61 44.19 40.68
N THR A 127 3.25 44.62 41.78
CA THR A 127 2.93 45.91 42.41
C THR A 127 3.28 47.12 41.54
N ARG A 128 4.12 46.92 40.52
CA ARG A 128 4.56 47.98 39.59
C ARG A 128 3.75 48.02 38.30
N ILE A 129 3.23 46.88 37.85
CA ILE A 129 2.63 46.73 36.52
C ILE A 129 1.10 46.64 36.53
N VAL A 130 0.48 46.52 37.71
CA VAL A 130 -0.98 46.48 37.88
C VAL A 130 -1.41 47.27 39.12
N ASP A 131 -2.57 47.93 39.08
CA ASP A 131 -3.11 48.63 40.26
C ASP A 131 -3.75 47.63 41.24
N LEU A 132 -2.98 47.22 42.25
CA LEU A 132 -3.43 46.30 43.29
C LEU A 132 -4.14 47.01 44.47
N LYS A 133 -4.14 48.35 44.53
CA LYS A 133 -4.64 49.09 45.72
C LYS A 133 -6.16 49.00 45.87
N SER A 134 -6.87 48.74 44.78
CA SER A 134 -8.33 48.62 44.73
C SER A 134 -8.84 47.20 45.06
N GLU A 135 -7.95 46.21 45.19
CA GLU A 135 -8.31 44.80 45.32
C GLU A 135 -8.32 44.31 46.77
N LYS A 136 -9.47 43.79 47.23
CA LYS A 136 -9.60 43.09 48.52
C LYS A 136 -9.60 41.57 48.31
N GLY A 137 -8.84 40.82 49.11
CA GLY A 137 -8.83 39.34 49.13
C GLY A 137 -7.72 38.66 48.29
N ARG A 138 -7.89 37.36 48.01
CA ARG A 138 -6.91 36.54 47.27
C ARG A 138 -6.77 37.03 45.82
N ILE A 139 -5.52 37.28 45.38
CA ILE A 139 -5.19 37.76 44.02
C ILE A 139 -5.14 36.60 43.01
N GLY A 140 -4.77 35.40 43.45
CA GLY A 140 -4.75 34.19 42.61
C GLY A 140 -6.10 33.94 41.91
N GLY A 141 -6.05 33.68 40.61
CA GLY A 141 -7.19 33.48 39.72
C GLY A 141 -7.68 34.73 39.00
N LYS A 142 -7.30 35.94 39.44
CA LYS A 142 -7.78 37.22 38.89
C LYS A 142 -7.03 37.64 37.63
N LYS A 143 -7.68 38.43 36.77
CA LYS A 143 -7.13 39.03 35.54
C LYS A 143 -7.04 40.54 35.71
N PHE A 144 -5.88 41.12 35.40
CA PHE A 144 -5.58 42.53 35.54
C PHE A 144 -5.15 43.12 34.21
N LYS A 145 -5.53 44.38 33.94
CA LYS A 145 -5.00 45.13 32.79
C LYS A 145 -3.59 45.61 33.14
N LEU A 146 -2.65 45.45 32.23
CA LEU A 146 -1.29 45.91 32.42
C LEU A 146 -1.20 47.44 32.29
N LEU A 147 -0.41 48.07 33.17
CA LEU A 147 -0.07 49.49 33.10
C LEU A 147 1.04 49.76 32.07
N GLU A 148 1.90 48.76 31.82
CA GLU A 148 2.99 48.81 30.86
C GLU A 148 2.96 47.56 29.97
N PRO A 149 3.36 47.66 28.69
CA PRO A 149 3.36 46.52 27.78
C PRO A 149 4.36 45.44 28.22
N LEU A 150 3.88 44.20 28.33
CA LEU A 150 4.69 43.00 28.52
C LEU A 150 4.43 42.02 27.38
N SER A 151 5.44 41.25 27.00
CA SER A 151 5.30 40.19 26.01
C SER A 151 4.32 39.12 26.50
N ASP A 152 3.47 38.64 25.58
CA ASP A 152 2.57 37.53 25.85
C ASP A 152 3.35 36.26 26.22
N GLY A 153 2.84 35.50 27.18
CA GLY A 153 3.48 34.29 27.69
C GLY A 153 3.35 34.09 29.20
N THR A 154 3.91 32.99 29.69
CA THR A 154 3.99 32.71 31.12
C THR A 154 5.11 33.52 31.76
N VAL A 155 4.82 34.12 32.91
CA VAL A 155 5.77 34.91 33.70
C VAL A 155 5.77 34.44 35.14
N ILE A 156 6.92 34.57 35.81
CA ILE A 156 7.02 34.41 37.25
C ILE A 156 6.72 35.77 37.87
N ILE A 157 5.85 35.80 38.86
CA ILE A 157 5.37 37.04 39.47
C ILE A 157 5.80 37.12 40.93
N THR A 158 6.05 38.33 41.39
CA THR A 158 6.27 38.66 42.80
C THR A 158 5.37 39.81 43.23
N ALA A 159 4.84 39.75 44.45
CA ALA A 159 4.15 40.86 45.10
C ALA A 159 4.22 40.71 46.62
N ASN A 160 4.66 41.76 47.32
CA ASN A 160 4.71 41.82 48.78
C ASN A 160 5.41 40.61 49.43
N GLY A 161 6.53 40.15 48.87
CA GLY A 161 7.29 39.00 49.37
C GLY A 161 6.67 37.63 49.10
N LYS A 162 5.62 37.56 48.29
CA LYS A 162 5.01 36.31 47.79
C LYS A 162 5.35 36.13 46.31
N TYR A 163 5.44 34.88 45.89
CA TYR A 163 5.81 34.48 44.53
C TYR A 163 4.73 33.60 43.91
N GLY A 164 4.68 33.57 42.59
CA GLY A 164 3.71 32.76 41.85
C GLY A 164 3.96 32.77 40.36
N THR A 165 2.97 32.30 39.60
CA THR A 165 3.00 32.33 38.13
C THR A 165 1.80 33.10 37.58
N GLY A 166 1.98 33.73 36.42
CA GLY A 166 0.94 34.45 35.69
C GLY A 166 1.05 34.23 34.19
N VAL A 167 -0.03 34.51 33.46
CA VAL A 167 -0.06 34.45 32.00
C VAL A 167 -0.41 35.84 31.47
N VAL A 168 0.50 36.42 30.69
CA VAL A 168 0.29 37.64 29.94
C VAL A 168 -0.33 37.30 28.60
N LYS A 169 -1.45 37.94 28.27
CA LYS A 169 -2.08 37.84 26.96
C LYS A 169 -2.84 39.12 26.63
N GLU A 170 -2.57 39.69 25.45
CA GLU A 170 -3.29 40.84 24.89
C GLU A 170 -3.34 42.06 25.84
N GLY A 171 -2.20 42.35 26.51
CA GLY A 171 -2.11 43.50 27.43
C GLY A 171 -2.79 43.28 28.79
N TYR A 172 -3.17 42.04 29.11
CA TYR A 172 -3.65 41.63 30.43
C TYR A 172 -2.76 40.57 31.04
N ILE A 173 -2.69 40.53 32.37
CA ILE A 173 -2.07 39.44 33.12
C ILE A 173 -3.11 38.70 33.97
N ARG A 174 -3.19 37.37 33.79
CA ARG A 174 -3.95 36.49 34.68
C ARG A 174 -3.00 35.89 35.71
N VAL A 175 -3.19 36.24 36.97
CA VAL A 175 -2.43 35.66 38.09
C VAL A 175 -2.98 34.27 38.35
N LYS A 176 -2.17 33.22 38.23
CA LYS A 176 -2.60 31.84 38.54
C LYS A 176 -2.68 31.68 40.06
N GLU A 177 -1.60 31.97 40.75
CA GLU A 177 -1.51 31.93 42.21
C GLU A 177 -0.39 32.84 42.75
N LEU A 178 -0.42 33.08 44.06
CA LEU A 178 0.60 33.89 44.76
C LEU A 178 0.72 33.37 46.19
N LEU A 179 1.86 32.77 46.53
CA LEU A 179 2.12 32.06 47.79
C LEU A 179 3.45 32.52 48.41
N GLN A 180 3.62 32.26 49.70
CA GLN A 180 4.93 32.42 50.33
C GLN A 180 5.78 31.19 50.00
N ILE A 181 6.89 31.39 49.29
CA ILE A 181 7.72 30.30 48.75
C ILE A 181 9.13 30.43 49.31
N THR A 182 9.64 29.34 49.87
CA THR A 182 11.02 29.28 50.38
C THR A 182 11.91 28.67 49.29
N PRO A 183 12.97 29.37 48.84
CA PRO A 183 13.92 28.82 47.88
C PRO A 183 14.61 27.56 48.45
N ARG A 184 14.77 26.52 47.61
CA ARG A 184 15.31 25.21 48.00
C ARG A 184 16.30 24.70 46.96
N THR A 185 17.45 24.23 47.43
CA THR A 185 18.43 23.47 46.63
C THR A 185 18.18 21.97 46.78
N TYR A 186 18.58 21.20 45.76
CA TYR A 186 18.35 19.76 45.68
C TYR A 186 19.66 19.05 45.29
N PRO A 187 19.88 17.80 45.73
CA PRO A 187 20.92 16.94 45.15
C PRO A 187 20.72 16.80 43.63
N ASP A 188 21.79 16.75 42.84
CA ASP A 188 21.72 16.59 41.37
C ASP A 188 22.34 15.24 40.92
N PRO A 189 21.65 14.10 41.14
CA PRO A 189 22.14 12.78 40.77
C PRO A 189 22.10 12.59 39.25
N ASP A 190 22.94 11.70 38.75
CA ASP A 190 22.89 11.22 37.36
C ASP A 190 22.04 9.97 37.19
N TRP A 191 21.85 9.53 35.94
CA TRP A 191 21.11 8.32 35.61
C TRP A 191 21.76 7.04 36.14
N ASP A 192 23.09 7.00 36.31
CA ASP A 192 23.79 5.86 36.92
C ASP A 192 23.37 5.68 38.39
N THR A 193 23.23 6.79 39.11
CA THR A 193 22.68 6.79 40.47
C THR A 193 21.23 6.28 40.48
N VAL A 194 20.39 6.72 39.53
CA VAL A 194 19.00 6.23 39.41
C VAL A 194 18.97 4.71 39.20
N ILE A 195 19.81 4.19 38.29
CA ILE A 195 19.91 2.76 37.99
C ILE A 195 20.38 1.99 39.22
N ALA A 196 21.44 2.44 39.89
CA ALA A 196 21.99 1.79 41.07
C ALA A 196 20.93 1.63 42.18
N GLN A 197 20.16 2.69 42.44
CA GLN A 197 19.14 2.68 43.49
C GLN A 197 17.88 1.88 43.12
N ASN A 198 17.59 1.70 41.83
CA ASN A 198 16.46 0.89 41.33
C ASN A 198 16.85 -0.56 40.96
N LYS A 199 18.13 -0.96 41.12
CA LYS A 199 18.69 -2.22 40.62
C LYS A 199 17.92 -3.47 41.06
N TYR A 200 17.45 -3.51 42.31
CA TYR A 200 16.64 -4.63 42.81
C TYR A 200 15.33 -4.80 42.03
N HIS A 201 14.64 -3.68 41.78
CA HIS A 201 13.38 -3.67 41.04
C HIS A 201 13.58 -3.99 39.55
N LEU A 202 14.66 -3.50 38.94
CA LEU A 202 15.02 -3.83 37.55
C LEU A 202 15.29 -5.34 37.36
N LYS A 203 15.97 -5.99 38.33
CA LYS A 203 16.14 -7.45 38.34
C LYS A 203 14.81 -8.20 38.37
N ASN A 204 13.83 -7.70 39.13
CA ASN A 204 12.50 -8.31 39.20
C ASN A 204 11.72 -8.15 37.89
N LEU A 205 11.81 -6.98 37.25
CA LEU A 205 11.22 -6.75 35.93
C LEU A 205 11.80 -7.71 34.88
N GLU A 206 13.14 -7.82 34.81
CA GLU A 206 13.83 -8.77 33.92
C GLU A 206 13.38 -10.21 34.16
N ARG A 207 13.37 -10.66 35.42
CA ARG A 207 12.96 -12.02 35.80
C ARG A 207 11.52 -12.32 35.38
N ASN A 208 10.61 -11.38 35.62
CA ASN A 208 9.20 -11.56 35.28
C ASN A 208 9.00 -11.63 33.76
N ALA A 209 9.63 -10.74 32.99
CA ALA A 209 9.54 -10.75 31.54
C ALA A 209 10.12 -12.04 30.93
N ILE A 210 11.28 -12.50 31.41
CA ILE A 210 11.89 -13.78 30.98
C ILE A 210 10.97 -14.95 31.34
N ARG A 211 10.36 -14.95 32.54
CA ARG A 211 9.42 -15.99 32.96
C ARG A 211 8.21 -16.05 32.02
N THR A 212 7.63 -14.91 31.66
CA THR A 212 6.52 -14.83 30.69
C THR A 212 6.91 -15.35 29.31
N ILE A 213 8.12 -15.05 28.82
CA ILE A 213 8.58 -15.61 27.55
C ILE A 213 8.70 -17.13 27.66
N LYS A 214 9.32 -17.63 28.73
CA LYS A 214 9.53 -19.08 28.92
C LYS A 214 8.24 -19.87 29.13
N SER A 215 7.17 -19.27 29.65
CA SER A 215 5.89 -19.96 29.81
C SER A 215 5.17 -20.23 28.50
N HIS A 216 5.50 -19.49 27.43
CA HIS A 216 4.77 -19.53 26.16
C HIS A 216 5.63 -19.87 24.94
N ILE A 217 6.96 -19.89 25.07
CA ILE A 217 7.89 -20.15 23.95
C ILE A 217 7.60 -21.46 23.21
N ASN A 218 7.03 -22.46 23.89
CA ASN A 218 6.72 -23.78 23.35
C ASN A 218 5.24 -23.96 22.95
N ASP A 219 4.43 -22.90 22.96
CA ASP A 219 3.02 -22.96 22.56
C ASP A 219 2.86 -23.17 21.03
N ARG A 220 3.96 -23.00 20.28
CA ARG A 220 4.11 -23.30 18.84
C ARG A 220 5.49 -23.93 18.57
N PRO A 221 5.68 -24.60 17.42
CA PRO A 221 6.95 -25.25 17.07
C PRO A 221 8.16 -24.33 16.95
N THR A 222 7.93 -23.05 16.60
CA THR A 222 9.01 -22.06 16.45
C THR A 222 8.73 -20.80 17.26
N ALA A 223 9.79 -20.07 17.61
CA ALA A 223 9.69 -18.78 18.29
C ALA A 223 10.62 -17.75 17.64
N ASN A 224 10.12 -16.51 17.51
CA ASN A 224 10.86 -15.39 16.94
C ASN A 224 10.52 -14.07 17.68
N VAL A 225 11.31 -13.03 17.40
CA VAL A 225 11.09 -11.67 17.90
C VAL A 225 10.70 -10.76 16.75
N SER A 226 9.60 -10.03 16.90
CA SER A 226 9.29 -8.90 16.01
C SER A 226 10.08 -7.68 16.49
N PHE A 227 11.15 -7.36 15.77
CA PHE A 227 12.04 -6.27 16.12
C PHE A 227 11.79 -5.07 15.21
N SER A 228 11.45 -3.92 15.79
CA SER A 228 11.10 -2.70 15.04
C SER A 228 12.18 -1.60 15.10
N GLY A 229 13.29 -1.85 15.80
CA GLY A 229 14.33 -0.86 16.05
C GLY A 229 13.99 0.19 17.10
N GLY A 230 12.81 0.11 17.73
CA GLY A 230 12.42 0.99 18.84
C GLY A 230 12.94 0.48 20.18
N LYS A 231 12.90 1.34 21.22
CA LYS A 231 13.35 1.01 22.58
C LYS A 231 12.65 -0.25 23.14
N ASP A 232 11.36 -0.39 22.87
CA ASP A 232 10.54 -1.47 23.42
C ASP A 232 10.93 -2.80 22.79
N SER A 233 11.05 -2.84 21.46
CA SER A 233 11.50 -4.03 20.73
C SER A 233 12.98 -4.34 20.96
N THR A 234 13.81 -3.34 21.28
CA THR A 234 15.22 -3.54 21.70
C THR A 234 15.31 -4.25 23.05
N ALA A 235 14.51 -3.81 24.03
CA ALA A 235 14.46 -4.47 25.34
C ALA A 235 13.95 -5.92 25.20
N ILE A 236 12.93 -6.13 24.35
CA ILE A 236 12.42 -7.46 24.03
C ILE A 236 13.47 -8.34 23.38
N LEU A 237 14.20 -7.86 22.37
CA LEU A 237 15.22 -8.64 21.69
C LEU A 237 16.25 -9.18 22.67
N HIS A 238 16.71 -8.34 23.60
CA HIS A 238 17.64 -8.76 24.64
C HIS A 238 17.01 -9.75 25.66
N LEU A 239 15.78 -9.50 26.12
CA LEU A 239 15.05 -10.40 27.03
C LEU A 239 14.78 -11.78 26.40
N ALA A 240 14.40 -11.79 25.12
CA ALA A 240 14.13 -12.98 24.33
C ALA A 240 15.41 -13.81 24.11
N LYS A 241 16.54 -13.16 23.76
CA LYS A 241 17.85 -13.81 23.69
C LYS A 241 18.21 -14.50 25.00
N LYS A 242 17.97 -13.85 26.15
CA LYS A 242 18.16 -14.47 27.48
C LYS A 242 17.20 -15.62 27.79
N ALA A 243 16.00 -15.61 27.21
CA ALA A 243 15.02 -16.67 27.37
C ALA A 243 15.27 -17.87 26.43
N GLY A 244 16.15 -17.74 25.44
CA GLY A 244 16.52 -18.80 24.48
C GLY A 244 16.02 -18.57 23.05
N VAL A 245 15.39 -17.43 22.74
CA VAL A 245 14.93 -17.08 21.38
C VAL A 245 15.98 -16.22 20.69
N THR A 246 16.61 -16.75 19.65
CA THR A 246 17.67 -16.05 18.91
C THR A 246 17.21 -15.48 17.58
N LYS A 247 16.12 -16.01 16.99
CA LYS A 247 15.57 -15.52 15.72
C LYS A 247 14.81 -14.21 15.93
N SER A 248 15.11 -13.21 15.11
CA SER A 248 14.37 -11.96 15.04
C SER A 248 14.21 -11.53 13.59
N PHE A 249 13.10 -10.86 13.30
CA PHE A 249 12.85 -10.28 11.99
C PHE A 249 12.40 -8.83 12.10
N PHE A 250 12.69 -8.05 11.05
CA PHE A 250 12.24 -6.69 10.82
C PHE A 250 11.61 -6.62 9.43
N ILE A 251 10.48 -5.92 9.32
CA ILE A 251 9.81 -5.71 8.03
C ILE A 251 10.12 -4.31 7.56
N ASP A 252 10.88 -4.23 6.47
CA ASP A 252 11.25 -2.97 5.84
C ASP A 252 10.12 -2.50 4.93
N THR A 253 9.50 -1.37 5.27
CA THR A 253 8.41 -0.79 4.48
C THR A 253 8.90 0.02 3.28
N GLY A 254 10.20 0.19 3.08
CA GLY A 254 10.79 1.11 2.11
C GLY A 254 10.66 2.60 2.49
N LEU A 255 10.18 2.88 3.70
CA LEU A 255 9.96 4.24 4.23
C LEU A 255 10.69 4.42 5.58
N GLU A 256 11.66 3.58 5.87
CA GLU A 256 12.37 3.57 7.14
C GLU A 256 13.53 4.59 7.10
N PHE A 257 13.87 5.17 8.25
CA PHE A 257 15.05 6.04 8.32
C PHE A 257 16.33 5.23 8.07
N PRO A 258 17.33 5.77 7.36
CA PRO A 258 18.62 5.10 7.17
C PRO A 258 19.30 4.71 8.49
N GLU A 259 19.19 5.53 9.54
CA GLU A 259 19.65 5.23 10.90
C GLU A 259 18.93 4.03 11.50
N THR A 260 17.63 3.89 11.26
CA THR A 260 16.86 2.75 11.77
C THR A 260 17.31 1.48 11.07
N ILE A 261 17.44 1.46 9.74
CA ILE A 261 17.94 0.29 9.00
C ILE A 261 19.32 -0.12 9.53
N ARG A 262 20.27 0.81 9.64
CA ARG A 262 21.61 0.50 10.20
C ARG A 262 21.53 -0.08 11.61
N PHE A 263 20.70 0.51 12.47
CA PHE A 263 20.48 -0.01 13.82
C PHE A 263 19.89 -1.42 13.80
N ILE A 264 18.97 -1.75 12.87
CA ILE A 264 18.45 -3.11 12.71
C ILE A 264 19.55 -4.09 12.33
N GLU A 265 20.39 -3.72 11.35
CA GLU A 265 21.50 -4.55 10.85
C GLU A 265 22.50 -4.86 11.97
N GLU A 266 22.87 -3.85 12.78
CA GLU A 266 23.78 -4.01 13.92
C GLU A 266 23.25 -4.98 14.99
N GLN A 267 21.93 -5.17 15.10
CA GLN A 267 21.34 -6.13 16.04
C GLN A 267 21.33 -7.58 15.52
N GLY A 268 21.77 -7.82 14.28
CA GLY A 268 21.77 -9.13 13.62
C GLY A 268 20.36 -9.66 13.36
N THR A 269 19.42 -8.76 13.08
CA THR A 269 18.02 -9.11 12.79
C THR A 269 17.83 -9.34 11.29
N GLU A 270 17.05 -10.36 10.93
CA GLU A 270 16.69 -10.64 9.54
C GLU A 270 15.81 -9.51 8.98
N ILE A 271 16.29 -8.81 7.95
CA ILE A 271 15.53 -7.77 7.27
C ILE A 271 14.73 -8.42 6.15
N ILE A 272 13.42 -8.52 6.37
CA ILE A 272 12.46 -8.90 5.35
C ILE A 272 12.19 -7.66 4.51
N ARG A 273 12.98 -7.52 3.43
CA ARG A 273 12.78 -6.47 2.43
C ARG A 273 11.66 -6.89 1.50
N LYS A 274 10.52 -6.21 1.61
CA LYS A 274 9.41 -6.18 0.66
C LYS A 274 8.32 -5.34 1.31
N GLY A 275 7.90 -4.28 0.65
CA GLY A 275 6.69 -3.54 0.97
C GLY A 275 6.18 -3.00 -0.36
N GLY A 276 4.88 -3.16 -0.63
CA GLY A 276 4.26 -2.64 -1.84
C GLY A 276 4.56 -1.16 -2.07
N ASP A 277 4.21 -0.64 -3.24
CA ASP A 277 4.51 0.75 -3.55
C ASP A 277 3.60 1.69 -2.74
N PHE A 278 4.18 2.34 -1.73
CA PHE A 278 3.46 3.30 -0.90
C PHE A 278 2.91 4.48 -1.71
N PHE A 279 3.70 5.01 -2.64
CA PHE A 279 3.33 6.19 -3.42
C PHE A 279 2.27 5.86 -4.48
N GLN A 280 2.24 4.63 -5.00
CA GLN A 280 1.13 4.15 -5.81
C GLN A 280 -0.14 3.98 -4.96
N ALA A 281 -0.03 3.33 -3.80
CA ALA A 281 -1.19 3.03 -2.97
C ALA A 281 -1.84 4.30 -2.39
N VAL A 282 -1.03 5.31 -2.02
CA VAL A 282 -1.53 6.57 -1.44
C VAL A 282 -2.29 7.42 -2.46
N GLU A 283 -2.01 7.31 -3.76
CA GLU A 283 -2.80 7.96 -4.84
C GLU A 283 -4.24 7.42 -4.94
N LYS A 284 -4.49 6.20 -4.47
CA LYS A 284 -5.85 5.63 -4.40
C LYS A 284 -6.47 5.83 -3.02
N ALA A 285 -5.74 5.47 -1.97
CA ALA A 285 -6.23 5.43 -0.60
C ALA A 285 -6.26 6.81 0.10
N GLY A 286 -5.49 7.77 -0.39
CA GLY A 286 -5.23 9.05 0.27
C GLY A 286 -4.25 8.95 1.44
N PRO A 287 -3.85 10.08 2.04
CA PRO A 287 -2.86 10.12 3.11
C PRO A 287 -3.24 9.21 4.29
N PRO A 288 -2.30 8.41 4.83
CA PRO A 288 -2.56 7.65 6.05
C PRO A 288 -2.73 8.62 7.23
N GLY A 289 -3.61 8.28 8.16
CA GLY A 289 -3.92 9.09 9.35
C GLY A 289 -3.66 8.37 10.67
N LYS A 290 -3.79 9.09 11.79
CA LYS A 290 -3.78 8.57 13.16
C LYS A 290 -4.89 7.55 13.40
N ASP A 291 -6.04 7.79 12.78
CA ASP A 291 -7.28 7.01 12.83
C ASP A 291 -7.47 6.04 11.65
N ASN A 292 -6.60 6.12 10.62
CA ASN A 292 -6.68 5.26 9.44
C ASN A 292 -5.28 4.90 8.90
N ARG A 293 -4.69 3.81 9.40
CA ARG A 293 -3.32 3.36 9.08
C ARG A 293 -3.28 2.23 8.04
N TRP A 294 -3.95 2.43 6.90
CA TRP A 294 -4.00 1.44 5.82
C TRP A 294 -2.60 0.99 5.34
N CYS A 295 -1.60 1.89 5.39
CA CYS A 295 -0.24 1.60 4.96
C CYS A 295 0.42 0.44 5.75
N CYS A 296 0.05 0.22 7.01
CA CYS A 296 0.58 -0.92 7.78
C CYS A 296 0.02 -2.26 7.28
N LYS A 297 -1.23 -2.30 6.79
CA LYS A 297 -1.80 -3.52 6.19
C LYS A 297 -0.96 -3.93 4.98
N LEU A 298 -0.79 -3.00 4.04
CA LEU A 298 -0.04 -3.23 2.80
C LEU A 298 1.45 -3.49 3.03
N LEU A 299 2.12 -2.61 3.78
CA LEU A 299 3.59 -2.59 3.86
C LEU A 299 4.15 -3.45 5.00
N LYS A 300 3.33 -3.89 5.96
CA LYS A 300 3.79 -4.74 7.08
C LYS A 300 3.07 -6.08 7.15
N LEU A 301 1.75 -6.13 6.99
CA LEU A 301 1.02 -7.39 7.16
C LEU A 301 1.18 -8.33 5.96
N HIS A 302 1.19 -7.83 4.71
CA HIS A 302 1.40 -8.71 3.54
C HIS A 302 2.79 -9.36 3.55
N PRO A 303 3.90 -8.62 3.76
CA PRO A 303 5.23 -9.23 3.86
C PRO A 303 5.35 -10.19 5.04
N LEU A 304 4.70 -9.86 6.17
CA LEU A 304 4.64 -10.76 7.33
C LEU A 304 3.93 -12.06 6.98
N LYS A 305 2.81 -12.00 6.26
CA LYS A 305 2.05 -13.18 5.85
C LYS A 305 2.90 -14.10 4.97
N ILE A 306 3.63 -13.54 4.01
CA ILE A 306 4.57 -14.30 3.16
C ILE A 306 5.65 -14.97 4.02
N PHE A 307 6.33 -14.21 4.88
CA PHE A 307 7.36 -14.74 5.77
C PHE A 307 6.86 -15.88 6.68
N LEU A 308 5.69 -15.70 7.29
CA LEU A 308 5.11 -16.70 8.19
C LEU A 308 4.64 -17.96 7.44
N ALA A 309 4.27 -17.86 6.17
CA ALA A 309 3.94 -19.02 5.34
C ALA A 309 5.15 -19.92 5.05
N ASP A 310 6.37 -19.41 5.23
CA ASP A 310 7.61 -20.18 5.10
C ASP A 310 8.14 -20.66 6.46
N VAL A 311 7.96 -19.87 7.52
CA VAL A 311 8.36 -20.24 8.89
C VAL A 311 7.42 -21.28 9.52
N GLY A 312 6.14 -21.27 9.15
CA GLY A 312 5.10 -22.10 9.76
C GLY A 312 4.60 -21.53 11.10
N PRO A 313 3.83 -22.32 11.89
CA PRO A 313 3.28 -21.86 13.16
C PRO A 313 4.37 -21.39 14.14
N CYS A 314 4.22 -20.17 14.66
CA CYS A 314 5.23 -19.55 15.50
C CYS A 314 4.66 -18.73 16.67
N VAL A 315 5.45 -18.66 17.73
CA VAL A 315 5.34 -17.69 18.81
C VAL A 315 6.14 -16.44 18.44
N THR A 316 5.51 -15.27 18.41
CA THR A 316 6.19 -13.99 18.18
C THR A 316 6.19 -13.12 19.42
N ILE A 317 7.38 -12.82 19.93
CA ILE A 317 7.56 -11.95 21.10
C ILE A 317 7.59 -10.49 20.63
N GLN A 318 6.74 -9.64 21.22
CA GLN A 318 6.54 -8.26 20.81
C GLN A 318 6.68 -7.27 21.98
N GLY A 319 7.03 -6.02 21.65
CA GLY A 319 7.24 -4.93 22.62
C GLY A 319 6.00 -4.12 22.98
N ASN A 320 4.79 -4.68 22.92
CA ASN A 320 3.57 -3.91 23.16
C ASN A 320 3.42 -3.56 24.66
N ARG A 321 3.03 -2.32 24.97
CA ARG A 321 2.81 -1.82 26.35
C ARG A 321 1.44 -1.18 26.52
N TRP A 322 0.87 -1.29 27.73
CA TRP A 322 -0.44 -0.69 28.07
C TRP A 322 -0.48 0.82 27.88
N TYR A 323 0.66 1.49 28.03
CA TYR A 323 0.76 2.94 28.07
C TYR A 323 0.90 3.61 26.69
N GLU A 324 1.03 2.81 25.61
CA GLU A 324 1.28 3.35 24.26
C GLU A 324 0.02 3.90 23.59
N SER A 325 -1.14 3.30 23.84
CA SER A 325 -2.45 3.75 23.36
C SER A 325 -3.59 3.11 24.15
N TRP A 326 -4.76 3.74 24.11
CA TRP A 326 -5.99 3.19 24.71
C TRP A 326 -6.33 1.79 24.22
N ASN A 327 -6.15 1.52 22.92
CA ASN A 327 -6.40 0.20 22.34
C ASN A 327 -5.44 -0.87 22.87
N ARG A 328 -4.23 -0.48 23.31
CA ARG A 328 -3.22 -1.41 23.86
C ARG A 328 -3.37 -1.65 25.36
N ALA A 329 -4.10 -0.80 26.08
CA ALA A 329 -4.30 -0.92 27.52
C ALA A 329 -5.08 -2.20 27.93
N GLY A 330 -5.87 -2.77 27.02
CA GLY A 330 -6.65 -3.99 27.24
C GLY A 330 -6.01 -5.27 26.68
N LEU A 331 -4.77 -5.24 26.20
CA LEU A 331 -4.12 -6.41 25.63
C LEU A 331 -3.82 -7.48 26.69
N ASP A 332 -4.21 -8.72 26.36
CA ASP A 332 -3.83 -9.92 27.10
C ASP A 332 -2.33 -10.23 26.99
N GLU A 333 -1.84 -11.14 27.83
CA GLU A 333 -0.44 -11.56 27.82
C GLU A 333 -0.05 -12.23 26.50
N THR A 334 -0.97 -13.07 26.01
CA THR A 334 -0.91 -13.77 24.72
C THR A 334 -2.11 -13.40 23.87
N SER A 335 -1.92 -13.21 22.58
CA SER A 335 -3.02 -12.98 21.64
C SER A 335 -2.77 -13.66 20.30
N GLN A 336 -3.80 -14.34 19.77
CA GLN A 336 -3.76 -14.86 18.42
C GLN A 336 -3.75 -13.69 17.42
N ASN A 337 -2.87 -13.71 16.42
CA ASN A 337 -2.89 -12.66 15.40
C ASN A 337 -4.18 -12.79 14.55
N PRO A 338 -5.05 -11.77 14.50
CA PRO A 338 -6.28 -11.82 13.71
C PRO A 338 -6.04 -11.88 12.19
N ALA A 339 -4.87 -11.42 11.71
CA ALA A 339 -4.51 -11.43 10.29
C ALA A 339 -3.68 -12.65 9.86
N ASN A 340 -3.26 -13.49 10.82
CA ASN A 340 -2.51 -14.70 10.51
C ASN A 340 -2.69 -15.77 11.62
N PRO A 341 -3.42 -16.87 11.36
CA PRO A 341 -3.67 -17.91 12.36
C PRO A 341 -2.41 -18.67 12.79
N LEU A 342 -1.32 -18.62 12.00
CA LEU A 342 -0.05 -19.27 12.33
C LEU A 342 0.71 -18.55 13.45
N GLN A 343 0.36 -17.31 13.79
CA GLN A 343 1.13 -16.48 14.72
C GLN A 343 0.43 -16.26 16.07
N LEU A 344 1.06 -16.73 17.15
CA LEU A 344 0.71 -16.41 18.53
C LEU A 344 1.62 -15.30 19.07
N ASN A 345 1.06 -14.15 19.44
CA ASN A 345 1.84 -13.02 19.97
C ASN A 345 1.97 -13.09 21.49
N ILE A 346 3.12 -12.70 22.04
CA ILE A 346 3.36 -12.53 23.48
C ILE A 346 3.89 -11.13 23.78
N SER A 347 3.38 -10.48 24.82
CA SER A 347 3.80 -9.13 25.25
C SER A 347 4.39 -9.11 26.67
N PRO A 348 5.67 -9.51 26.88
CA PRO A 348 6.22 -9.74 28.21
C PRO A 348 6.57 -8.47 29.00
N ILE A 349 6.55 -7.30 28.36
CA ILE A 349 6.80 -5.99 29.00
C ILE A 349 5.54 -5.12 29.09
N ARG A 350 4.33 -5.71 28.94
CA ARG A 350 3.07 -4.96 28.84
C ARG A 350 2.83 -3.93 29.95
N SER A 351 3.31 -4.22 31.17
CA SER A 351 3.16 -3.37 32.36
C SER A 351 4.29 -2.35 32.58
N TRP A 352 5.27 -2.27 31.66
CA TRP A 352 6.37 -1.32 31.74
C TRP A 352 5.95 0.02 31.13
N ARG A 353 6.33 1.13 31.77
CA ARG A 353 6.34 2.48 31.18
C ARG A 353 7.64 2.65 30.39
N ALA A 354 7.71 3.68 29.56
CA ALA A 354 8.91 3.99 28.80
C ALA A 354 10.14 4.18 29.72
N LEU A 355 9.96 4.75 30.91
CA LEU A 355 11.02 4.90 31.93
C LEU A 355 11.63 3.57 32.34
N GLU A 356 10.81 2.55 32.61
CA GLU A 356 11.32 1.23 32.99
C GLU A 356 12.07 0.55 31.84
N VAL A 357 11.65 0.79 30.59
CA VAL A 357 12.37 0.31 29.40
C VAL A 357 13.73 0.98 29.29
N PHE A 358 13.82 2.31 29.36
CA PHE A 358 15.11 3.02 29.29
C PHE A 358 16.06 2.65 30.42
N LEU A 359 15.57 2.61 31.67
CA LEU A 359 16.40 2.20 32.82
C LEU A 359 16.92 0.77 32.67
N TYR A 360 16.12 -0.14 32.10
CA TYR A 360 16.58 -1.50 31.81
C TYR A 360 17.66 -1.51 30.73
N LEU A 361 17.47 -0.79 29.63
CA LEU A 361 18.44 -0.73 28.52
C LEU A 361 19.77 -0.14 29.00
N TRP A 362 19.74 0.97 29.75
CA TRP A 362 20.94 1.58 30.32
C TRP A 362 21.62 0.70 31.37
N TRP A 363 20.85 0.04 32.25
CA TRP A 363 21.40 -0.91 33.22
C TRP A 363 22.13 -2.09 32.56
N LYS A 364 21.70 -2.47 31.36
CA LYS A 364 22.31 -3.55 30.58
C LYS A 364 23.31 -3.07 29.53
N GLU A 365 23.56 -1.76 29.46
CA GLU A 365 24.44 -1.14 28.47
C GLU A 365 24.05 -1.51 27.02
N ILE A 366 22.75 -1.61 26.76
CA ILE A 366 22.21 -1.95 25.43
C ILE A 366 22.04 -0.66 24.62
N PRO A 367 22.57 -0.59 23.39
CA PRO A 367 22.41 0.59 22.56
C PRO A 367 20.94 0.83 22.20
N ILE A 368 20.57 2.08 22.08
CA ILE A 368 19.25 2.52 21.61
C ILE A 368 19.38 3.14 20.22
N ASN A 369 18.28 3.13 19.46
CA ASN A 369 18.27 3.79 18.16
C ASN A 369 18.65 5.28 18.31
N PRO A 370 19.61 5.79 17.53
CA PRO A 370 20.15 7.14 17.71
C PRO A 370 19.12 8.25 17.49
N LEU A 371 18.02 7.99 16.78
CA LEU A 371 16.97 8.98 16.53
C LEU A 371 16.23 9.40 17.82
N TYR A 372 16.27 8.58 18.87
CA TYR A 372 15.74 8.95 20.19
C TYR A 372 16.45 10.18 20.77
N GLU A 373 17.78 10.21 20.69
CA GLU A 373 18.58 11.36 21.16
C GLU A 373 18.37 12.60 20.29
N ARG A 374 17.88 12.43 19.06
CA ARG A 374 17.53 13.50 18.11
C ARG A 374 16.08 13.97 18.23
N GLY A 375 15.33 13.48 19.22
CA GLY A 375 13.99 13.98 19.54
C GLY A 375 12.82 13.23 18.88
N ILE A 376 13.08 12.08 18.25
CA ILE A 376 12.02 11.20 17.73
C ILE A 376 11.53 10.26 18.84
N GLU A 377 10.27 10.40 19.27
CA GLU A 377 9.74 9.60 20.40
C GLU A 377 9.30 8.19 19.96
N ARG A 378 8.96 8.02 18.68
CA ARG A 378 8.46 6.77 18.13
C ARG A 378 9.19 6.40 16.86
N ILE A 379 10.05 5.39 16.99
CA ILE A 379 10.73 4.76 15.86
C ILE A 379 9.75 3.90 15.06
N GLY A 380 9.84 4.06 13.74
CA GLY A 380 9.15 3.32 12.69
C GLY A 380 9.41 4.05 11.36
N CYS A 381 8.66 3.70 10.32
CA CYS A 381 8.74 4.43 9.05
C CYS A 381 8.55 5.92 9.27
N TYR A 382 9.20 6.80 8.49
CA TYR A 382 9.26 8.24 8.79
C TYR A 382 7.89 8.92 8.89
N LEU A 383 6.86 8.34 8.25
CA LEU A 383 5.47 8.79 8.37
C LEU A 383 4.84 8.51 9.74
N CYS A 384 5.34 7.53 10.51
CA CYS A 384 4.88 7.23 11.86
C CYS A 384 5.16 8.35 12.87
N PRO A 385 6.41 8.84 13.03
CA PRO A 385 6.68 10.03 13.85
C PRO A 385 6.12 11.30 13.22
N ALA A 386 6.06 11.39 11.88
CA ALA A 386 5.39 12.50 11.19
C ALA A 386 3.90 12.66 11.55
N MET A 387 3.29 11.72 12.29
CA MET A 387 1.96 11.91 12.89
C MET A 387 1.92 12.98 13.99
N LEU A 388 3.05 13.44 14.52
CA LEU A 388 3.11 14.64 15.33
C LEU A 388 3.73 15.76 14.51
N GLU A 389 3.09 16.91 14.45
CA GLU A 389 3.62 18.06 13.70
C GLU A 389 4.95 18.53 14.34
N SER A 390 5.06 18.44 15.66
CA SER A 390 6.28 18.71 16.40
C SER A 390 7.47 17.83 15.99
N GLU A 391 7.24 16.53 15.78
CA GLU A 391 8.29 15.62 15.30
C GLU A 391 8.55 15.84 13.80
N TYR A 392 7.50 16.11 13.01
CA TYR A 392 7.65 16.37 11.58
C TYR A 392 8.51 17.60 11.29
N GLU A 393 8.42 18.66 12.10
CA GLU A 393 9.33 19.81 12.07
C GLU A 393 10.81 19.41 12.26
N GLY A 394 11.08 18.49 13.19
CA GLY A 394 12.42 17.93 13.37
C GLY A 394 12.88 17.12 12.16
N ILE A 395 11.98 16.33 11.58
CA ILE A 395 12.26 15.51 10.39
C ILE A 395 12.56 16.40 9.17
N LYS A 396 11.81 17.50 8.96
CA LYS A 396 12.08 18.46 7.87
C LYS A 396 13.50 19.02 7.90
N LYS A 397 14.03 19.23 9.11
CA LYS A 397 15.40 19.73 9.29
C LYS A 397 16.47 18.66 9.09
N THR A 398 16.15 17.41 9.43
CA THR A 398 17.13 16.32 9.46
C THR A 398 17.11 15.41 8.22
N HIS A 399 15.97 15.31 7.55
CA HIS A 399 15.70 14.44 6.40
C HIS A 399 14.82 15.17 5.34
N PRO A 400 15.27 16.32 4.81
CA PRO A 400 14.47 17.16 3.93
C PRO A 400 13.99 16.41 2.69
N GLU A 401 14.79 15.52 2.10
CA GLU A 401 14.44 14.73 0.93
C GLU A 401 13.17 13.88 1.12
N MET A 402 13.05 13.19 2.26
CA MET A 402 11.89 12.35 2.57
C MET A 402 10.62 13.21 2.76
N THR A 403 10.78 14.37 3.40
CA THR A 403 9.67 15.29 3.67
C THR A 403 9.24 16.07 2.43
N ASN A 404 10.17 16.43 1.54
CA ASN A 404 9.88 17.13 0.29
C ASN A 404 9.02 16.25 -0.63
N MET A 405 9.37 14.97 -0.75
CA MET A 405 8.58 14.00 -1.50
C MET A 405 7.15 13.89 -0.95
N TRP A 406 7.01 13.79 0.38
CA TRP A 406 5.71 13.72 1.04
C TRP A 406 4.88 15.01 0.93
N ASP A 407 5.51 16.17 1.17
CA ASP A 407 4.86 17.48 1.09
C ASP A 407 4.39 17.76 -0.35
N ASN A 408 5.17 17.39 -1.37
CA ASN A 408 4.78 17.51 -2.77
C ASN A 408 3.55 16.64 -3.10
N PHE A 409 3.52 15.40 -2.61
CA PHE A 409 2.35 14.54 -2.75
C PHE A 409 1.13 15.15 -2.06
N LEU A 410 1.26 15.56 -0.79
CA LEU A 410 0.17 16.17 -0.03
C LEU A 410 -0.39 17.42 -0.71
N ASP A 411 0.48 18.26 -1.26
CA ASP A 411 0.07 19.48 -1.97
C ASP A 411 -0.75 19.15 -3.23
N LYS A 412 -0.29 18.21 -4.07
CA LYS A 412 -1.03 17.75 -5.27
C LYS A 412 -2.35 17.08 -4.89
N TRP A 413 -2.34 16.24 -3.87
CA TRP A 413 -3.52 15.55 -3.36
C TRP A 413 -4.57 16.53 -2.84
N ALA A 414 -4.15 17.48 -2.00
CA ALA A 414 -5.00 18.51 -1.43
C ALA A 414 -5.62 19.38 -2.53
N GLU A 415 -4.85 19.75 -3.56
CA GLU A 415 -5.36 20.49 -4.73
C GLU A 415 -6.42 19.67 -5.48
N LYS A 416 -6.09 18.42 -5.85
CA LYS A 416 -7.02 17.50 -6.56
C LYS A 416 -8.32 17.28 -5.79
N LYS A 417 -8.26 17.24 -4.45
CA LYS A 417 -9.43 17.03 -3.58
C LYS A 417 -10.09 18.33 -3.09
N GLN A 418 -9.56 19.50 -3.46
CA GLN A 418 -10.03 20.83 -3.03
C GLN A 418 -10.05 21.00 -1.50
N MET A 419 -8.98 20.55 -0.84
CA MET A 419 -8.79 20.69 0.61
C MET A 419 -8.28 22.11 0.96
N PRO A 420 -8.66 22.67 2.13
CA PRO A 420 -8.18 23.98 2.58
C PRO A 420 -6.68 23.97 2.89
N ASP A 421 -6.02 25.14 2.90
CA ASP A 421 -4.57 25.25 3.16
C ASP A 421 -4.17 24.69 4.54
N ALA A 422 -5.05 24.80 5.54
CA ALA A 422 -4.87 24.20 6.86
C ALA A 422 -4.68 22.66 6.81
N TYR A 423 -5.15 21.98 5.76
CA TYR A 423 -4.97 20.54 5.55
C TYR A 423 -3.48 20.16 5.57
N THR A 424 -2.66 20.92 4.86
CA THR A 424 -1.20 20.75 4.78
C THR A 424 -0.48 21.59 5.83
N ASP A 425 -0.83 22.87 5.97
CA ASP A 425 -0.08 23.86 6.77
C ASP A 425 -0.16 23.59 8.28
N TRP A 426 -1.28 23.08 8.79
CA TRP A 426 -1.43 22.65 10.19
C TRP A 426 -1.41 21.12 10.32
N GLY A 427 -1.17 20.46 9.19
CA GLY A 427 -1.10 19.02 9.05
C GLY A 427 -2.34 18.27 9.57
N LEU A 428 -3.52 18.80 9.21
CA LEU A 428 -4.81 18.17 9.50
C LEU A 428 -5.04 16.88 8.69
N TRP A 429 -4.24 16.63 7.65
CA TRP A 429 -4.23 15.37 6.86
C TRP A 429 -4.12 14.10 7.71
N ARG A 430 -3.61 14.22 8.94
CA ARG A 430 -3.42 13.12 9.89
C ARG A 430 -4.71 12.57 10.49
N TRP A 431 -5.85 13.16 10.18
CA TRP A 431 -7.14 12.70 10.68
C TRP A 431 -8.11 12.62 9.52
N ARG A 432 -8.79 11.48 9.39
CA ARG A 432 -9.98 11.41 8.54
C ARG A 432 -11.12 12.16 9.21
N ALA A 433 -11.35 11.90 10.50
CA ALA A 433 -12.30 12.63 11.33
C ALA A 433 -11.59 13.39 12.46
N LEU A 434 -11.83 14.71 12.56
CA LEU A 434 -11.12 15.57 13.50
C LEU A 434 -11.56 15.31 14.95
N PRO A 435 -10.62 15.11 15.90
CA PRO A 435 -10.95 14.96 17.30
C PRO A 435 -11.50 16.27 17.90
N PRO A 436 -12.20 16.23 19.05
CA PRO A 436 -12.86 17.40 19.65
C PRO A 436 -11.99 18.66 19.75
N LYS A 437 -10.74 18.54 20.21
CA LYS A 437 -9.80 19.66 20.31
C LYS A 437 -9.45 20.26 18.95
N MET A 438 -9.24 19.44 17.92
CA MET A 438 -8.93 19.94 16.58
C MET A 438 -10.16 20.59 15.92
N ARG A 439 -11.37 20.11 16.21
CA ARG A 439 -12.61 20.79 15.77
C ARG A 439 -12.78 22.16 16.41
N GLU A 440 -12.44 22.28 17.69
CA GLU A 440 -12.43 23.57 18.41
C GLU A 440 -11.38 24.51 17.80
N LEU A 441 -10.18 24.02 17.50
CA LEU A 441 -9.14 24.78 16.81
C LEU A 441 -9.63 25.29 15.44
N CYS A 442 -10.20 24.41 14.62
CA CYS A 442 -10.77 24.78 13.31
C CYS A 442 -11.86 25.84 13.46
N ARG A 443 -12.77 25.69 14.41
CA ARG A 443 -13.84 26.67 14.68
C ARG A 443 -13.27 28.04 15.06
N ASN A 444 -12.28 28.07 15.95
CA ASN A 444 -11.66 29.31 16.41
C ASN A 444 -10.90 30.03 15.28
N MET A 445 -10.39 29.27 14.31
CA MET A 445 -9.61 29.79 13.18
C MET A 445 -10.41 29.92 11.88
N GLY A 446 -11.73 29.69 11.89
CA GLY A 446 -12.60 29.82 10.73
C GLY A 446 -12.46 28.72 9.66
N VAL A 447 -11.89 27.56 9.98
CA VAL A 447 -11.80 26.40 9.08
C VAL A 447 -13.09 25.58 9.20
N LEU A 448 -13.78 25.38 8.06
CA LEU A 448 -15.05 24.66 8.01
C LEU A 448 -14.87 23.14 8.18
N VAL A 449 -15.76 22.54 8.96
CA VAL A 449 -15.79 21.09 9.28
C VAL A 449 -17.22 20.59 9.03
N ASN A 450 -17.35 19.45 8.34
CA ASN A 450 -18.62 18.81 8.02
C ASN A 450 -19.24 18.13 9.26
N ASP A 451 -20.50 17.71 9.16
CA ASP A 451 -21.24 17.04 10.25
C ASP A 451 -20.63 15.68 10.64
N ASP A 452 -19.96 15.00 9.72
CA ASP A 452 -19.22 13.75 9.95
C ASP A 452 -17.81 13.99 10.53
N PHE A 453 -17.50 15.23 10.91
CA PHE A 453 -16.23 15.69 11.46
C PHE A 453 -15.04 15.65 10.50
N THR A 454 -15.29 15.45 9.20
CA THR A 454 -14.28 15.62 8.14
C THR A 454 -14.11 17.10 7.78
N LEU A 455 -12.98 17.46 7.15
CA LEU A 455 -12.76 18.82 6.66
C LEU A 455 -13.66 19.13 5.45
N ALA A 456 -14.28 20.30 5.45
CA ALA A 456 -15.04 20.78 4.30
C ALA A 456 -14.08 21.20 3.17
N LYS A 457 -14.55 21.08 1.92
CA LYS A 457 -13.81 21.60 0.75
C LYS A 457 -13.66 23.12 0.85
N GLY A 458 -12.53 23.65 0.42
CA GLY A 458 -12.22 25.08 0.49
C GLY A 458 -11.36 25.57 -0.65
N THR A 459 -11.33 26.88 -0.86
CA THR A 459 -10.50 27.55 -1.88
C THR A 459 -9.09 27.77 -1.33
N ARG A 460 -8.06 27.19 -1.97
CA ARG A 460 -6.64 27.46 -1.65
C ARG A 460 -6.20 28.81 -2.24
N ILE A 461 -5.27 29.49 -1.58
CA ILE A 461 -4.49 30.57 -2.19
C ILE A 461 -3.25 29.94 -2.84
N LYS A 462 -3.07 30.10 -4.16
CA LYS A 462 -1.90 29.55 -4.89
C LYS A 462 -0.59 30.04 -4.26
N LYS A 463 0.15 29.14 -3.60
CA LYS A 463 1.56 29.36 -3.25
C LYS A 463 2.43 29.01 -4.46
N ILE A 464 3.18 29.98 -4.97
CA ILE A 464 4.21 29.74 -5.99
C ILE A 464 5.41 29.10 -5.27
N LYS A 465 5.77 27.87 -5.61
CA LYS A 465 7.00 27.21 -5.16
C LYS A 465 7.99 27.11 -6.32
N GLU A 466 9.27 27.36 -6.02
CA GLU A 466 10.38 27.17 -6.96
C GLU A 466 10.61 25.69 -7.28
N PRO A 467 11.04 25.35 -8.50
CA PRO A 467 11.26 23.96 -8.92
C PRO A 467 12.48 23.35 -8.22
N VAL A 468 12.34 22.08 -7.82
CA VAL A 468 13.44 21.25 -7.28
C VAL A 468 14.25 20.69 -8.46
N PRO A 469 15.60 20.70 -8.42
CA PRO A 469 16.41 20.18 -9.52
C PRO A 469 16.37 18.64 -9.58
N ASP A 470 16.30 18.13 -10.80
CA ASP A 470 16.40 16.72 -11.17
C ASP A 470 17.82 16.20 -10.89
N GLN A 471 17.97 15.09 -10.15
CA GLN A 471 19.27 14.52 -9.82
C GLN A 471 19.49 13.21 -10.57
N ASN A 472 20.50 13.24 -11.45
CA ASN A 472 21.03 12.08 -12.20
C ASN A 472 21.53 10.99 -11.26
N ILE A 473 21.10 9.76 -11.51
CA ILE A 473 21.54 8.56 -10.79
C ILE A 473 22.70 7.88 -11.55
N PRO A 474 23.76 7.34 -10.89
CA PRO A 474 24.95 6.85 -11.56
C PRO A 474 24.82 5.43 -12.15
N ILE A 475 25.62 5.19 -13.20
CA ILE A 475 25.65 4.10 -14.19
C ILE A 475 25.81 2.64 -13.65
N ARG A 476 25.80 2.40 -12.33
CA ARG A 476 25.89 1.03 -11.75
C ARG A 476 24.55 0.30 -11.60
N GLU A 477 23.43 0.95 -11.92
CA GLU A 477 22.07 0.41 -11.78
C GLU A 477 21.54 -0.36 -12.99
N LEU A 478 22.26 -0.40 -14.12
CA LEU A 478 21.73 -0.96 -15.38
C LEU A 478 21.45 -2.47 -15.33
N GLU A 479 22.12 -3.24 -14.46
CA GLU A 479 21.81 -4.66 -14.25
C GLU A 479 20.64 -4.89 -13.26
N MET A 480 20.31 -3.91 -12.41
CA MET A 480 19.13 -3.94 -11.52
C MET A 480 17.85 -3.44 -12.22
N ILE A 481 17.98 -2.68 -13.32
CA ILE A 481 16.89 -2.07 -14.07
C ILE A 481 16.04 -3.12 -14.84
N GLU A 482 16.60 -4.25 -15.26
CA GLU A 482 15.81 -5.27 -15.98
C GLU A 482 14.70 -5.89 -15.10
N GLN A 483 14.90 -6.00 -13.78
CA GLN A 483 13.84 -6.43 -12.85
C GLN A 483 12.84 -5.31 -12.49
N ASN A 484 13.07 -4.05 -12.90
CA ASN A 484 12.31 -2.90 -12.43
C ASN A 484 11.20 -2.43 -13.39
N ILE A 485 11.31 -2.69 -14.70
CA ILE A 485 10.34 -2.15 -15.67
C ILE A 485 8.90 -2.60 -15.39
N PHE A 486 8.68 -3.87 -15.03
CA PHE A 486 7.34 -4.40 -14.77
C PHE A 486 6.72 -3.88 -13.46
N ARG A 487 7.55 -3.43 -12.50
CA ARG A 487 7.08 -2.70 -11.31
C ARG A 487 6.75 -1.25 -11.65
N GLU A 488 7.57 -0.59 -12.44
CA GLU A 488 7.38 0.80 -12.85
C GLU A 488 6.11 0.97 -13.71
N ILE A 489 5.87 0.11 -14.70
CA ILE A 489 4.67 0.20 -15.56
C ILE A 489 3.38 0.00 -14.77
N ARG A 490 3.43 -0.62 -13.58
CA ARG A 490 2.24 -0.81 -12.74
C ARG A 490 1.63 0.54 -12.36
N HIS A 491 2.43 1.62 -12.29
CA HIS A 491 1.94 2.99 -12.08
C HIS A 491 1.01 3.49 -13.20
N ASP A 492 1.15 2.96 -14.41
CA ASP A 492 0.27 3.32 -15.53
C ASP A 492 -1.13 2.70 -15.37
N PHE A 493 -1.38 1.84 -14.37
CA PHE A 493 -2.66 1.18 -14.11
C PHE A 493 -3.30 1.62 -12.78
N PRO A 494 -3.92 2.81 -12.70
CA PRO A 494 -4.51 3.33 -11.46
C PRO A 494 -5.52 2.40 -10.78
N ILE A 495 -6.22 1.56 -11.56
CA ILE A 495 -7.25 0.64 -11.05
C ILE A 495 -6.67 -0.42 -10.10
N LEU A 496 -5.42 -0.85 -10.32
CA LEU A 496 -4.77 -1.89 -9.53
C LEU A 496 -4.67 -1.47 -8.06
N GLY A 497 -4.10 -0.30 -7.77
CA GLY A 497 -3.88 0.13 -6.39
C GLY A 497 -3.24 -0.98 -5.54
N ASP A 498 -3.95 -1.38 -4.48
CA ASP A 498 -3.60 -2.45 -3.53
C ASP A 498 -4.08 -3.85 -3.92
N VAL A 499 -4.78 -4.00 -5.04
CA VAL A 499 -5.37 -5.26 -5.50
C VAL A 499 -4.35 -6.10 -6.29
N ILE A 500 -4.37 -7.41 -6.04
CA ILE A 500 -3.66 -8.41 -6.84
C ILE A 500 -4.62 -8.94 -7.91
N TYR A 501 -4.49 -8.44 -9.14
CA TYR A 501 -5.37 -8.80 -10.24
C TYR A 501 -4.79 -9.92 -11.10
N LEU A 502 -5.34 -11.14 -10.96
CA LEU A 502 -4.89 -12.37 -11.61
C LEU A 502 -5.99 -13.00 -12.48
N ASP A 503 -6.86 -12.18 -13.07
CA ASP A 503 -7.95 -12.60 -13.97
C ASP A 503 -7.84 -11.98 -15.39
N ASN A 504 -6.59 -11.77 -15.84
CA ASN A 504 -6.26 -11.14 -17.11
C ASN A 504 -6.76 -11.92 -18.35
N ALA A 505 -6.88 -13.25 -18.25
CA ALA A 505 -7.41 -14.08 -19.33
C ALA A 505 -8.92 -13.88 -19.55
N ALA A 506 -9.64 -13.28 -18.59
CA ALA A 506 -11.01 -12.81 -18.82
C ALA A 506 -11.01 -11.39 -19.40
N THR A 507 -10.32 -10.45 -18.75
CA THR A 507 -10.10 -9.10 -19.27
C THR A 507 -8.89 -8.49 -18.58
N SER A 508 -8.07 -7.72 -19.30
CA SER A 508 -6.95 -6.97 -18.70
C SER A 508 -7.40 -5.58 -18.24
N CYS A 509 -6.66 -4.97 -17.31
CA CYS A 509 -6.76 -3.54 -17.03
C CYS A 509 -6.14 -2.72 -18.18
N SER A 510 -6.66 -1.52 -18.42
CA SER A 510 -6.10 -0.58 -19.40
C SER A 510 -5.14 0.41 -18.72
N PRO A 511 -3.98 0.72 -19.32
CA PRO A 511 -3.10 1.74 -18.81
C PRO A 511 -3.64 3.15 -19.13
N GLU A 512 -3.22 4.16 -18.37
CA GLU A 512 -3.69 5.54 -18.47
C GLU A 512 -3.58 6.10 -19.91
N PRO A 513 -2.52 5.86 -20.70
CA PRO A 513 -2.46 6.33 -22.09
C PRO A 513 -3.60 5.80 -22.98
N VAL A 514 -4.07 4.57 -22.75
CA VAL A 514 -5.20 3.97 -23.49
C VAL A 514 -6.51 4.64 -23.09
N VAL A 515 -6.72 4.86 -21.79
CA VAL A 515 -7.89 5.57 -21.27
C VAL A 515 -7.91 7.01 -21.80
N GLN A 516 -6.78 7.70 -21.78
CA GLN A 516 -6.67 9.05 -22.31
C GLN A 516 -7.01 9.11 -23.80
N ALA A 517 -6.60 8.13 -24.61
CA ALA A 517 -6.95 8.14 -26.03
C ALA A 517 -8.48 8.21 -26.29
N GLN A 518 -9.29 7.55 -25.44
CA GLN A 518 -10.74 7.66 -25.51
C GLN A 518 -11.24 9.03 -25.04
N VAL A 519 -10.69 9.57 -23.96
CA VAL A 519 -11.02 10.91 -23.44
C VAL A 519 -10.65 12.00 -24.45
N GLU A 520 -9.48 11.92 -25.08
CA GLU A 520 -9.01 12.84 -26.11
C GLU A 520 -9.95 12.84 -27.32
N PHE A 521 -10.35 11.65 -27.82
CA PHE A 521 -11.34 11.55 -28.88
C PHE A 521 -12.62 12.29 -28.51
N GLU A 522 -13.20 12.00 -27.35
CA GLU A 522 -14.46 12.59 -26.90
C GLU A 522 -14.38 14.11 -26.75
N HIS A 523 -13.28 14.62 -26.21
CA HIS A 523 -13.13 16.05 -25.90
C HIS A 523 -12.61 16.90 -27.07
N GLN A 524 -11.84 16.33 -28.00
CA GLN A 524 -11.11 17.11 -28.99
C GLN A 524 -11.57 16.90 -30.44
N TYR A 525 -11.99 15.68 -30.81
CA TYR A 525 -12.26 15.36 -32.22
C TYR A 525 -13.35 14.32 -32.46
N ARG A 526 -14.34 14.21 -31.56
CA ARG A 526 -15.50 13.33 -31.73
C ARG A 526 -16.24 13.65 -33.03
N SER A 527 -16.18 12.71 -33.97
CA SER A 527 -16.93 12.74 -35.23
C SER A 527 -16.97 11.34 -35.84
N ASN A 528 -17.80 11.15 -36.86
CA ASN A 528 -17.79 9.90 -37.62
C ASN A 528 -16.52 9.78 -38.49
N VAL A 529 -16.24 8.58 -38.98
CA VAL A 529 -15.15 8.31 -39.94
C VAL A 529 -15.70 8.19 -41.37
N GLY A 530 -14.84 8.38 -42.37
CA GLY A 530 -15.19 8.25 -43.79
C GLY A 530 -15.41 9.60 -44.48
N ARG A 531 -16.51 9.72 -45.25
CA ARG A 531 -16.70 10.77 -46.29
C ARG A 531 -16.91 12.21 -45.80
N GLY A 532 -16.76 12.49 -44.51
CA GLY A 532 -16.92 13.84 -43.98
C GLY A 532 -15.73 14.74 -44.33
N VAL A 533 -16.01 15.96 -44.82
CA VAL A 533 -14.98 16.89 -45.28
C VAL A 533 -14.45 17.83 -44.19
N HIS A 534 -15.12 17.91 -43.04
CA HIS A 534 -14.72 18.81 -41.95
C HIS A 534 -13.51 18.27 -41.16
N ARG A 535 -12.80 19.19 -40.49
CA ARG A 535 -11.53 18.92 -39.78
C ARG A 535 -11.61 17.73 -38.83
N LEU A 536 -12.64 17.65 -37.98
CA LEU A 536 -12.75 16.57 -37.00
C LEU A 536 -12.89 15.19 -37.67
N THR A 537 -13.73 15.06 -38.71
CA THR A 537 -13.89 13.80 -39.45
C THR A 537 -12.59 13.36 -40.09
N ARG A 538 -11.79 14.30 -40.64
CA ARG A 538 -10.47 13.99 -41.20
C ARG A 538 -9.51 13.45 -40.12
N ILE A 539 -9.49 14.07 -38.93
CA ILE A 539 -8.66 13.61 -37.81
C ILE A 539 -9.10 12.23 -37.32
N ALA A 540 -10.40 12.04 -37.09
CA ALA A 540 -10.96 10.77 -36.63
C ALA A 540 -10.69 9.64 -37.65
N THR A 541 -10.92 9.90 -38.94
CA THR A 541 -10.67 8.94 -40.03
C THR A 541 -9.20 8.55 -40.07
N GLN A 542 -8.29 9.53 -40.04
CA GLN A 542 -6.85 9.25 -40.08
C GLN A 542 -6.39 8.44 -38.86
N ARG A 543 -6.83 8.80 -37.64
CA ARG A 543 -6.44 8.07 -36.42
C ARG A 543 -7.02 6.66 -36.38
N TYR A 544 -8.25 6.48 -36.85
CA TYR A 544 -8.90 5.16 -36.96
C TYR A 544 -8.20 4.27 -38.00
N TRP A 545 -7.83 4.84 -39.15
CA TRP A 545 -7.02 4.15 -40.16
C TRP A 545 -5.62 3.78 -39.64
N HIS A 546 -4.92 4.69 -38.95
CA HIS A 546 -3.64 4.37 -38.32
C HIS A 546 -3.76 3.25 -37.27
N ALA A 547 -4.90 3.11 -36.59
CA ALA A 547 -5.11 2.01 -35.65
C ALA A 547 -5.14 0.66 -36.37
N HIS A 548 -5.77 0.57 -37.55
CA HIS A 548 -5.72 -0.63 -38.40
C HIS A 548 -4.29 -0.96 -38.81
N GLU A 549 -3.52 0.04 -39.25
CA GLU A 549 -2.12 -0.16 -39.61
C GLU A 549 -1.28 -0.66 -38.43
N LYS A 550 -1.47 -0.10 -37.24
CA LYS A 550 -0.75 -0.52 -36.02
C LYS A 550 -1.06 -1.97 -35.68
N ILE A 551 -2.33 -2.36 -35.75
CA ILE A 551 -2.79 -3.72 -35.48
C ILE A 551 -2.23 -4.70 -36.52
N SER A 552 -2.32 -4.36 -37.82
CA SER A 552 -1.74 -5.15 -38.90
C SER A 552 -0.22 -5.35 -38.69
N LYS A 553 0.51 -4.28 -38.34
CA LYS A 553 1.96 -4.35 -38.05
C LYS A 553 2.26 -5.17 -36.79
N PHE A 554 1.43 -5.07 -35.76
CA PHE A 554 1.60 -5.78 -34.48
C PHE A 554 1.60 -7.29 -34.65
N ILE A 555 0.75 -7.81 -35.53
CA ILE A 555 0.64 -9.26 -35.78
C ILE A 555 1.42 -9.72 -37.02
N GLY A 556 2.24 -8.87 -37.64
CA GLY A 556 2.97 -9.22 -38.89
C GLY A 556 2.07 -9.33 -40.14
N GLY A 557 0.82 -8.90 -40.09
CA GLY A 557 -0.21 -9.15 -41.10
C GLY A 557 -0.33 -8.11 -42.22
N LYS A 558 0.79 -7.60 -42.76
CA LYS A 558 0.77 -6.53 -43.78
C LYS A 558 0.16 -6.94 -45.12
N GLU A 559 0.18 -8.22 -45.45
CA GLU A 559 -0.29 -8.76 -46.75
C GLU A 559 -1.80 -8.99 -46.78
N GLY A 560 -2.48 -8.94 -45.64
CA GLY A 560 -3.92 -9.17 -45.52
C GLY A 560 -4.71 -7.93 -45.09
N ILE A 561 -6.01 -8.12 -44.89
CA ILE A 561 -6.93 -7.07 -44.43
C ILE A 561 -7.19 -7.26 -42.94
N THR A 562 -7.04 -6.17 -42.18
CA THR A 562 -7.38 -6.10 -40.76
C THR A 562 -8.75 -5.46 -40.62
N VAL A 563 -9.70 -6.13 -39.99
CA VAL A 563 -11.06 -5.65 -39.75
C VAL A 563 -11.30 -5.53 -38.26
N PHE A 564 -11.82 -4.40 -37.81
CA PHE A 564 -12.30 -4.24 -36.44
C PHE A 564 -13.71 -4.81 -36.26
N THR A 565 -13.86 -5.52 -35.16
CA THR A 565 -15.08 -6.15 -34.70
C THR A 565 -15.34 -5.75 -33.24
N LYS A 566 -16.45 -6.18 -32.66
CA LYS A 566 -16.77 -5.98 -31.24
C LYS A 566 -15.90 -6.84 -30.33
N ASN A 567 -15.45 -8.00 -30.80
CA ASN A 567 -14.66 -9.00 -30.06
C ASN A 567 -14.28 -10.18 -30.99
N THR A 568 -13.41 -11.08 -30.49
CA THR A 568 -13.05 -12.34 -31.16
C THR A 568 -14.28 -13.16 -31.57
N THR A 569 -15.34 -13.16 -30.76
CA THR A 569 -16.57 -13.91 -31.07
C THR A 569 -17.21 -13.42 -32.37
N GLU A 570 -17.34 -12.11 -32.56
CA GLU A 570 -17.88 -11.55 -33.80
C GLU A 570 -16.96 -11.84 -35.00
N ALA A 571 -15.64 -11.71 -34.83
CA ALA A 571 -14.66 -12.07 -35.86
C ALA A 571 -14.81 -13.53 -36.34
N ILE A 572 -14.93 -14.48 -35.41
CA ILE A 572 -15.12 -15.91 -35.76
C ILE A 572 -16.48 -16.13 -36.43
N ASN A 573 -17.54 -15.48 -35.97
CA ASN A 573 -18.86 -15.59 -36.61
C ASN A 573 -18.86 -15.01 -38.03
N MET A 574 -18.10 -13.94 -38.29
CA MET A 574 -17.91 -13.41 -39.64
C MET A 574 -17.25 -14.43 -40.56
N VAL A 575 -16.31 -15.23 -40.06
CA VAL A 575 -15.74 -16.33 -40.84
C VAL A 575 -16.77 -17.44 -41.04
N ALA A 576 -17.43 -17.88 -39.96
CA ALA A 576 -18.39 -18.99 -40.00
C ALA A 576 -19.55 -18.78 -40.97
N TYR A 577 -20.10 -17.56 -41.02
CA TYR A 577 -21.23 -17.23 -41.88
C TYR A 577 -20.86 -16.50 -43.17
N GLY A 578 -19.63 -15.99 -43.28
CA GLY A 578 -19.12 -15.35 -44.50
C GLY A 578 -18.44 -16.32 -45.46
N LEU A 579 -17.92 -17.44 -44.96
CA LEU A 579 -17.30 -18.48 -45.78
C LEU A 579 -18.36 -19.31 -46.51
N SER A 580 -18.11 -19.63 -47.78
CA SER A 580 -19.03 -20.45 -48.57
C SER A 580 -18.91 -21.93 -48.19
N LEU A 581 -19.76 -22.37 -47.26
CA LEU A 581 -19.87 -23.75 -46.79
C LEU A 581 -21.12 -24.43 -47.37
N SER A 582 -21.01 -25.71 -47.70
CA SER A 582 -22.08 -26.56 -48.23
C SER A 582 -22.35 -27.76 -47.32
N PRO A 583 -23.55 -28.36 -47.36
CA PRO A 583 -23.81 -29.64 -46.70
C PRO A 583 -22.78 -30.69 -47.09
N GLY A 584 -22.20 -31.39 -46.11
CA GLY A 584 -21.12 -32.36 -46.27
C GLY A 584 -19.71 -31.78 -46.14
N ASP A 585 -19.54 -30.45 -46.15
CA ASP A 585 -18.23 -29.85 -45.83
C ASP A 585 -17.83 -30.19 -44.39
N ARG A 586 -16.53 -30.41 -44.19
CA ARG A 586 -15.96 -30.82 -42.90
C ARG A 586 -15.18 -29.69 -42.27
N ILE A 587 -15.40 -29.47 -40.98
CA ILE A 587 -14.64 -28.57 -40.11
C ILE A 587 -13.97 -29.38 -39.02
N VAL A 588 -12.65 -29.22 -38.85
CA VAL A 588 -11.90 -29.83 -37.74
C VAL A 588 -11.58 -28.75 -36.71
N THR A 589 -11.86 -29.04 -35.45
CA THR A 589 -11.57 -28.16 -34.31
C THR A 589 -11.08 -28.97 -33.11
N THR A 590 -10.89 -28.35 -31.95
CA THR A 590 -10.28 -29.00 -30.78
C THR A 590 -11.18 -28.95 -29.55
N ILE A 591 -10.93 -29.82 -28.58
CA ILE A 591 -11.60 -29.76 -27.28
C ILE A 591 -11.13 -28.55 -26.44
N LEU A 592 -10.01 -27.91 -26.82
CA LEU A 592 -9.43 -26.75 -26.14
C LEU A 592 -10.13 -25.44 -26.48
N GLU A 593 -11.07 -25.45 -27.43
CA GLU A 593 -11.71 -24.23 -27.89
C GLU A 593 -12.56 -23.56 -26.81
N HIS A 594 -12.41 -22.24 -26.73
CA HIS A 594 -13.40 -21.39 -26.08
C HIS A 594 -14.73 -21.50 -26.84
N HIS A 595 -15.86 -21.34 -26.15
CA HIS A 595 -17.20 -21.43 -26.75
C HIS A 595 -17.37 -20.55 -28.02
N SER A 596 -16.70 -19.40 -28.06
CA SER A 596 -16.67 -18.52 -29.25
C SER A 596 -16.09 -19.16 -30.51
N ASN A 597 -15.15 -20.11 -30.37
CA ASN A 597 -14.56 -20.87 -31.47
C ASN A 597 -15.11 -22.31 -31.55
N LEU A 598 -16.27 -22.57 -30.95
CA LEU A 598 -16.94 -23.88 -31.02
C LEU A 598 -18.39 -23.75 -31.47
N LEU A 599 -19.16 -22.90 -30.80
CA LEU A 599 -20.60 -22.77 -31.02
C LEU A 599 -20.99 -22.35 -32.45
N PRO A 600 -20.26 -21.45 -33.14
CA PRO A 600 -20.56 -21.13 -34.54
C PRO A 600 -20.49 -22.36 -35.44
N TRP A 601 -19.50 -23.23 -35.24
CA TRP A 601 -19.33 -24.46 -36.00
C TRP A 601 -20.44 -25.47 -35.69
N LYS A 602 -20.75 -25.68 -34.39
CA LYS A 602 -21.85 -26.57 -33.98
C LYS A 602 -23.20 -26.10 -34.50
N ALA A 603 -23.43 -24.79 -34.62
CA ALA A 603 -24.66 -24.28 -35.21
C ALA A 603 -24.82 -24.66 -36.70
N LEU A 604 -23.71 -24.74 -37.45
CA LEU A 604 -23.69 -25.14 -38.86
C LEU A 604 -23.93 -26.64 -39.07
N GLU A 605 -23.86 -27.47 -38.04
CA GLU A 605 -24.27 -28.88 -38.13
C GLU A 605 -25.74 -29.02 -38.55
N ASN A 606 -26.61 -28.08 -38.13
CA ASN A 606 -28.00 -28.02 -38.56
C ASN A 606 -28.17 -27.73 -40.06
N GLN A 607 -27.12 -27.25 -40.73
CA GLN A 607 -27.07 -26.99 -42.17
C GLN A 607 -26.32 -28.11 -42.93
N GLY A 608 -26.00 -29.21 -42.24
CA GLY A 608 -25.34 -30.37 -42.83
C GLY A 608 -23.82 -30.29 -42.88
N VAL A 609 -23.19 -29.29 -42.26
CA VAL A 609 -21.72 -29.27 -42.06
C VAL A 609 -21.34 -30.31 -41.00
N ILE A 610 -20.22 -30.98 -41.19
CA ILE A 610 -19.72 -32.00 -40.25
C ILE A 610 -18.62 -31.35 -39.40
N VAL A 611 -18.77 -31.38 -38.07
CA VAL A 611 -17.77 -30.85 -37.13
C VAL A 611 -17.09 -32.00 -36.39
N GLU A 612 -15.78 -32.09 -36.52
CA GLU A 612 -14.93 -33.08 -35.86
C GLU A 612 -14.08 -32.39 -34.78
N ILE A 613 -14.11 -32.91 -33.55
CA ILE A 613 -13.44 -32.30 -32.39
C ILE A 613 -12.30 -33.21 -31.94
N ILE A 614 -11.07 -32.70 -32.02
CA ILE A 614 -9.85 -33.42 -31.63
C ILE A 614 -9.59 -33.25 -30.13
N GLY A 615 -9.27 -34.35 -29.47
CA GLY A 615 -8.97 -34.39 -28.03
C GLY A 615 -7.56 -33.89 -27.68
N ILE A 616 -7.21 -34.06 -26.42
CA ILE A 616 -5.88 -33.77 -25.88
C ILE A 616 -5.22 -35.04 -25.33
N THR A 617 -3.90 -35.03 -25.27
CA THR A 617 -3.08 -36.04 -24.62
C THR A 617 -3.02 -35.80 -23.10
N PRO A 618 -2.60 -36.80 -22.29
CA PRO A 618 -2.52 -36.68 -20.83
C PRO A 618 -1.59 -35.58 -20.30
N ASP A 619 -0.67 -35.08 -21.12
CA ASP A 619 0.22 -33.94 -20.82
C ASP A 619 -0.39 -32.59 -21.21
N PHE A 620 -1.70 -32.55 -21.49
CA PHE A 620 -2.50 -31.35 -21.79
C PHE A 620 -2.18 -30.68 -23.14
N MET A 621 -1.58 -31.43 -24.08
CA MET A 621 -1.29 -31.00 -25.44
C MET A 621 -2.36 -31.47 -26.43
N LEU A 622 -2.47 -30.84 -27.60
CA LEU A 622 -3.33 -31.32 -28.68
C LEU A 622 -2.85 -32.71 -29.16
N ASP A 623 -3.78 -33.65 -29.36
CA ASP A 623 -3.46 -34.95 -29.98
C ASP A 623 -3.18 -34.76 -31.48
N MET A 624 -1.90 -34.56 -31.80
CA MET A 624 -1.44 -34.30 -33.17
C MET A 624 -1.59 -35.52 -34.09
N ASP A 625 -1.62 -36.74 -33.56
CA ASP A 625 -1.84 -37.95 -34.36
C ASP A 625 -3.31 -38.06 -34.76
N ALA A 626 -4.23 -37.87 -33.81
CA ALA A 626 -5.66 -37.76 -34.10
C ALA A 626 -5.96 -36.60 -35.06
N PHE A 627 -5.30 -35.45 -34.87
CA PHE A 627 -5.41 -34.31 -35.77
C PHE A 627 -4.98 -34.67 -37.20
N LYS A 628 -3.79 -35.27 -37.39
CA LYS A 628 -3.30 -35.71 -38.71
C LYS A 628 -4.22 -36.73 -39.36
N ASN A 629 -4.80 -37.64 -38.58
CA ASN A 629 -5.76 -38.63 -39.07
C ASN A 629 -7.07 -37.99 -39.55
N ALA A 630 -7.60 -37.00 -38.83
CA ALA A 630 -8.83 -36.30 -39.23
C ALA A 630 -8.68 -35.56 -40.58
N LEU A 631 -7.46 -35.12 -40.92
CA LEU A 631 -7.13 -34.42 -42.16
C LEU A 631 -6.83 -35.36 -43.35
N GLN A 632 -6.90 -36.68 -43.18
CA GLN A 632 -6.73 -37.64 -44.28
C GLN A 632 -7.89 -37.62 -45.29
N THR A 633 -9.05 -37.16 -44.85
CA THR A 633 -10.23 -36.92 -45.70
C THR A 633 -10.39 -35.42 -45.94
N PRO A 634 -10.99 -34.97 -47.06
CA PRO A 634 -11.08 -33.54 -47.37
C PRO A 634 -11.71 -32.72 -46.23
N VAL A 635 -11.01 -31.68 -45.79
CA VAL A 635 -11.43 -30.72 -44.75
C VAL A 635 -11.50 -29.34 -45.40
N LYS A 636 -12.58 -28.62 -45.14
CA LYS A 636 -12.80 -27.28 -45.68
C LYS A 636 -12.11 -26.21 -44.84
N LEU A 637 -12.21 -26.35 -43.52
CA LEU A 637 -11.67 -25.41 -42.54
C LEU A 637 -11.15 -26.16 -41.31
N VAL A 638 -9.99 -25.75 -40.82
CA VAL A 638 -9.48 -26.06 -39.48
C VAL A 638 -9.62 -24.81 -38.63
N ALA A 639 -10.27 -24.93 -37.46
CA ALA A 639 -10.45 -23.83 -36.52
C ALA A 639 -9.84 -24.20 -35.16
N VAL A 640 -8.75 -23.55 -34.78
CA VAL A 640 -7.97 -23.89 -33.57
C VAL A 640 -7.65 -22.65 -32.75
N THR A 641 -7.56 -22.80 -31.43
CA THR A 641 -6.97 -21.78 -30.57
C THR A 641 -5.45 -21.74 -30.71
N HIS A 642 -4.85 -20.54 -30.65
CA HIS A 642 -3.39 -20.40 -30.54
C HIS A 642 -2.92 -20.72 -29.10
N ALA A 643 -3.71 -20.30 -28.11
CA ALA A 643 -3.41 -20.49 -26.69
C ALA A 643 -4.69 -20.73 -25.89
N SER A 644 -4.76 -21.84 -25.15
CA SER A 644 -5.93 -22.20 -24.34
C SER A 644 -6.18 -21.19 -23.22
N ASN A 645 -7.44 -20.74 -23.07
CA ASN A 645 -7.84 -19.85 -21.98
C ASN A 645 -8.03 -20.56 -20.63
N VAL A 646 -7.86 -21.89 -20.59
CA VAL A 646 -8.00 -22.72 -19.38
C VAL A 646 -6.65 -23.26 -18.96
N LEU A 647 -5.98 -24.00 -19.85
CA LEU A 647 -4.76 -24.72 -19.53
C LEU A 647 -3.49 -23.89 -19.78
N GLY A 648 -3.63 -22.77 -20.50
CA GLY A 648 -2.50 -22.00 -21.01
C GLY A 648 -1.76 -22.67 -22.17
N THR A 649 -2.17 -23.86 -22.61
CA THR A 649 -1.51 -24.63 -23.68
C THR A 649 -1.34 -23.81 -24.96
N LEU A 650 -0.10 -23.71 -25.45
CA LEU A 650 0.24 -23.17 -26.76
C LEU A 650 0.16 -24.29 -27.81
N LEU A 651 -0.63 -24.08 -28.87
CA LEU A 651 -0.73 -25.03 -29.98
C LEU A 651 0.37 -24.75 -31.01
N PRO A 652 0.91 -25.80 -31.67
CA PRO A 652 1.93 -25.65 -32.71
C PRO A 652 1.30 -25.15 -34.02
N VAL A 653 0.80 -23.91 -34.04
CA VAL A 653 0.03 -23.33 -35.14
C VAL A 653 0.79 -23.28 -36.47
N GLU A 654 2.12 -23.16 -36.44
CA GLU A 654 2.98 -23.25 -37.63
C GLU A 654 2.93 -24.66 -38.24
N GLU A 655 3.07 -25.73 -37.44
CA GLU A 655 2.94 -27.12 -37.92
C GLU A 655 1.51 -27.39 -38.42
N ILE A 656 0.50 -26.92 -37.70
CA ILE A 656 -0.90 -27.04 -38.10
C ILE A 656 -1.14 -26.38 -39.47
N ALA A 657 -0.62 -25.17 -39.68
CA ALA A 657 -0.74 -24.46 -40.95
C ALA A 657 -0.05 -25.19 -42.10
N GLU A 658 1.11 -25.79 -41.87
CA GLU A 658 1.78 -26.63 -42.87
C GLU A 658 0.95 -27.84 -43.27
N ILE A 659 0.30 -28.50 -42.31
CA ILE A 659 -0.58 -29.65 -42.57
C ILE A 659 -1.82 -29.19 -43.35
N CYS A 660 -2.48 -28.11 -42.92
CA CYS A 660 -3.64 -27.52 -43.61
C CYS A 660 -3.32 -27.19 -45.07
N ARG A 661 -2.15 -26.59 -45.32
CA ARG A 661 -1.70 -26.24 -46.68
C ARG A 661 -1.51 -27.48 -47.56
N LYS A 662 -0.98 -28.58 -47.00
CA LYS A 662 -0.78 -29.84 -47.74
C LYS A 662 -2.11 -30.50 -48.14
N CYS A 663 -3.16 -30.35 -47.33
CA CYS A 663 -4.48 -30.93 -47.61
C CYS A 663 -5.48 -29.93 -48.25
N GLY A 664 -5.07 -28.68 -48.46
CA GLY A 664 -5.91 -27.63 -49.06
C GLY A 664 -7.02 -27.10 -48.13
N ALA A 665 -6.90 -27.29 -46.82
CA ALA A 665 -7.83 -26.74 -45.83
C ALA A 665 -7.45 -25.31 -45.47
N LEU A 666 -8.44 -24.46 -45.25
CA LEU A 666 -8.23 -23.12 -44.66
C LEU A 666 -7.95 -23.26 -43.16
N LEU A 667 -7.22 -22.30 -42.58
CA LEU A 667 -6.91 -22.25 -41.16
C LEU A 667 -7.40 -20.95 -40.50
N LEU A 668 -8.30 -21.09 -39.54
CA LEU A 668 -8.66 -20.05 -38.58
C LEU A 668 -7.94 -20.28 -37.26
N VAL A 669 -7.29 -19.23 -36.76
CA VAL A 669 -6.61 -19.21 -35.46
C VAL A 669 -7.31 -18.23 -34.52
N ASP A 670 -7.81 -18.74 -33.39
CA ASP A 670 -8.26 -17.92 -32.25
C ASP A 670 -7.04 -17.52 -31.41
N GLY A 671 -6.59 -16.28 -31.61
CA GLY A 671 -5.47 -15.66 -30.93
C GLY A 671 -5.85 -14.84 -29.70
N ALA A 672 -7.06 -14.97 -29.15
CA ALA A 672 -7.54 -14.10 -28.08
C ALA A 672 -6.68 -14.12 -26.81
N GLN A 673 -5.99 -15.24 -26.54
CA GLN A 673 -5.01 -15.34 -25.44
C GLN A 673 -3.56 -15.23 -25.93
N ALA A 674 -3.24 -15.55 -27.18
CA ALA A 674 -1.87 -15.41 -27.65
C ALA A 674 -1.46 -13.95 -27.85
N ALA A 675 -2.32 -13.14 -28.47
CA ALA A 675 -2.05 -11.73 -28.78
C ALA A 675 -1.56 -10.87 -27.59
N PRO A 676 -2.08 -11.01 -26.36
CA PRO A 676 -1.57 -10.27 -25.20
C PRO A 676 -0.27 -10.82 -24.57
N HIS A 677 0.07 -12.09 -24.82
CA HIS A 677 1.08 -12.80 -24.01
C HIS A 677 2.34 -13.19 -24.79
N ILE A 678 2.27 -13.33 -26.11
CA ILE A 678 3.41 -13.76 -26.95
C ILE A 678 3.54 -12.91 -28.22
N PRO A 679 4.75 -12.83 -28.82
CA PRO A 679 4.92 -12.31 -30.16
C PRO A 679 4.07 -13.11 -31.16
N VAL A 680 3.35 -12.40 -32.05
CA VAL A 680 2.52 -13.00 -33.09
C VAL A 680 2.99 -12.51 -34.45
N ASP A 681 3.21 -13.43 -35.37
CA ASP A 681 3.47 -13.15 -36.79
C ASP A 681 2.60 -14.07 -37.65
N VAL A 682 1.48 -13.55 -38.15
CA VAL A 682 0.52 -14.31 -38.96
C VAL A 682 1.09 -14.71 -40.32
N ALA A 683 2.09 -13.98 -40.84
CA ALA A 683 2.77 -14.36 -42.07
C ALA A 683 3.66 -15.58 -41.83
N LYS A 684 4.36 -15.62 -40.68
CA LYS A 684 5.13 -16.80 -40.24
C LYS A 684 4.22 -17.99 -39.93
N ILE A 685 3.12 -17.78 -39.20
CA ILE A 685 2.13 -18.81 -38.90
C ILE A 685 1.53 -19.36 -40.20
N GLY A 686 1.24 -18.50 -41.17
CA GLY A 686 0.69 -18.89 -42.47
C GLY A 686 -0.79 -19.29 -42.42
N CYS A 687 -1.56 -18.78 -41.45
CA CYS A 687 -3.01 -18.96 -41.32
C CYS A 687 -3.79 -18.08 -42.30
N ASP A 688 -5.07 -18.42 -42.53
CA ASP A 688 -5.98 -17.65 -43.39
C ASP A 688 -6.75 -16.58 -42.61
N PHE A 689 -7.08 -16.89 -41.36
CA PHE A 689 -7.80 -16.00 -40.46
C PHE A 689 -7.13 -15.99 -39.09
N TYR A 690 -6.97 -14.80 -38.50
CA TYR A 690 -6.49 -14.64 -37.13
C TYR A 690 -7.41 -13.70 -36.36
N CYS A 691 -8.00 -14.19 -35.27
CA CYS A 691 -9.03 -13.47 -34.50
C CYS A 691 -8.56 -13.16 -33.08
N PHE A 692 -8.79 -11.95 -32.56
CA PHE A 692 -8.52 -11.65 -31.15
C PHE A 692 -9.34 -10.47 -30.61
N SER A 693 -9.35 -10.30 -29.29
CA SER A 693 -10.12 -9.28 -28.58
C SER A 693 -9.21 -8.24 -27.96
N GLY A 694 -9.53 -6.95 -28.12
CA GLY A 694 -8.75 -5.86 -27.57
C GLY A 694 -8.75 -5.80 -26.03
N HIS A 695 -9.87 -6.14 -25.39
CA HIS A 695 -10.02 -6.08 -23.93
C HIS A 695 -9.16 -7.07 -23.13
N LYS A 696 -8.49 -8.01 -23.80
CA LYS A 696 -7.50 -8.90 -23.19
C LYS A 696 -6.06 -8.41 -23.38
N MET A 697 -5.84 -7.43 -24.25
CA MET A 697 -4.54 -6.87 -24.61
C MET A 697 -4.47 -5.38 -24.27
N LEU A 698 -4.90 -5.03 -23.06
CA LEU A 698 -4.92 -3.68 -22.48
C LEU A 698 -5.89 -2.68 -23.14
N GLY A 699 -6.54 -3.07 -24.24
CA GLY A 699 -7.46 -2.24 -25.01
C GLY A 699 -8.87 -2.16 -24.42
N PRO A 700 -9.75 -1.33 -24.99
CA PRO A 700 -11.11 -1.16 -24.49
C PRO A 700 -12.03 -2.37 -24.76
N THR A 701 -13.09 -2.50 -23.96
CA THR A 701 -14.21 -3.40 -24.27
C THR A 701 -14.91 -3.00 -25.57
N GLY A 702 -15.54 -3.96 -26.24
CA GLY A 702 -16.22 -3.72 -27.52
C GLY A 702 -15.25 -3.46 -28.67
N THR A 703 -14.03 -3.99 -28.57
CA THR A 703 -13.02 -3.97 -29.63
C THR A 703 -12.48 -5.39 -29.84
N GLY A 704 -12.35 -5.79 -31.09
CA GLY A 704 -11.81 -7.06 -31.55
C GLY A 704 -11.30 -6.93 -32.97
N VAL A 705 -10.61 -7.95 -33.43
CA VAL A 705 -9.90 -7.95 -34.72
C VAL A 705 -10.14 -9.27 -35.42
N LEU A 706 -10.47 -9.18 -36.71
CA LEU A 706 -10.32 -10.24 -37.69
C LEU A 706 -9.23 -9.81 -38.67
N TRP A 707 -8.11 -10.52 -38.68
CA TRP A 707 -7.19 -10.45 -39.81
C TRP A 707 -7.53 -11.56 -40.79
N MET A 708 -7.63 -11.23 -42.07
CA MET A 708 -7.84 -12.20 -43.14
C MET A 708 -6.76 -12.02 -44.21
N ARG A 709 -6.12 -13.13 -44.61
CA ARG A 709 -5.09 -13.12 -45.65
C ARG A 709 -5.69 -12.64 -46.99
N ASP A 710 -6.75 -13.29 -47.41
CA ASP A 710 -7.48 -13.00 -48.64
C ASP A 710 -8.92 -12.57 -48.32
N PRO A 711 -9.50 -11.55 -49.00
CA PRO A 711 -10.87 -11.08 -48.79
C PRO A 711 -11.93 -12.02 -49.38
N ILE A 712 -11.94 -13.29 -48.96
CA ILE A 712 -12.83 -14.33 -49.51
C ILE A 712 -14.19 -14.42 -48.81
N LEU A 713 -14.39 -13.67 -47.73
CA LEU A 713 -15.61 -13.71 -46.93
C LEU A 713 -16.69 -12.83 -47.54
N LYS A 714 -17.94 -13.29 -47.51
CA LYS A 714 -19.09 -12.41 -47.71
C LYS A 714 -19.33 -11.59 -46.43
N PRO A 715 -19.56 -10.27 -46.51
CA PRO A 715 -19.86 -9.48 -45.32
C PRO A 715 -21.10 -10.00 -44.59
N MET A 716 -20.96 -10.26 -43.27
CA MET A 716 -22.04 -10.79 -42.44
C MET A 716 -23.14 -9.74 -42.15
N MET A 717 -22.74 -8.46 -42.04
CA MET A 717 -23.65 -7.34 -41.82
C MET A 717 -23.61 -6.42 -43.05
N LEU A 718 -24.79 -5.96 -43.49
CA LEU A 718 -24.94 -5.04 -44.61
C LEU A 718 -25.56 -3.72 -44.14
N GLY A 719 -25.00 -2.58 -44.55
CA GLY A 719 -25.51 -1.27 -44.14
C GLY A 719 -24.74 -0.07 -44.70
N GLY A 720 -24.97 1.12 -44.13
CA GLY A 720 -24.16 2.29 -44.44
C GLY A 720 -22.71 2.13 -43.95
N GLY A 721 -21.77 2.88 -44.52
CA GLY A 721 -20.35 2.83 -44.13
C GLY A 721 -19.50 1.84 -44.94
N MET A 722 -20.09 0.77 -45.47
CA MET A 722 -19.39 -0.25 -46.28
C MET A 722 -19.59 -0.14 -47.79
N VAL A 723 -20.52 0.71 -48.24
CA VAL A 723 -20.90 0.86 -49.64
C VAL A 723 -20.22 2.08 -50.27
N GLU A 724 -19.77 1.97 -51.52
CA GLU A 724 -19.31 3.09 -52.35
C GLU A 724 -20.52 3.80 -53.00
N SER A 725 -21.41 3.04 -53.62
CA SER A 725 -22.61 3.53 -54.31
C SER A 725 -23.78 2.56 -54.12
N VAL A 726 -24.98 3.10 -53.94
CA VAL A 726 -26.23 2.33 -53.85
C VAL A 726 -27.26 2.98 -54.76
N THR A 727 -27.84 2.20 -55.65
CA THR A 727 -28.95 2.59 -56.52
C THR A 727 -30.13 1.64 -56.31
N GLU A 728 -31.25 1.89 -57.00
CA GLU A 728 -32.41 0.98 -56.97
C GLU A 728 -32.10 -0.43 -57.51
N LYS A 729 -31.02 -0.60 -58.29
CA LYS A 729 -30.68 -1.87 -58.99
C LYS A 729 -29.36 -2.48 -58.54
N ASP A 730 -28.38 -1.64 -58.23
CA ASP A 730 -27.00 -2.06 -58.03
C ASP A 730 -26.40 -1.50 -56.73
N VAL A 731 -25.50 -2.28 -56.13
CA VAL A 731 -24.71 -1.93 -54.94
C VAL A 731 -23.23 -2.17 -55.22
N THR A 732 -22.41 -1.14 -55.06
CA THR A 732 -20.94 -1.23 -55.11
C THR A 732 -20.40 -1.10 -53.70
N MET A 733 -19.58 -2.06 -53.26
CA MET A 733 -18.94 -2.03 -51.93
C MET A 733 -17.64 -1.23 -51.95
N LEU A 734 -17.24 -0.67 -50.81
CA LEU A 734 -15.91 -0.12 -50.63
C LEU A 734 -14.86 -1.24 -50.65
N GLU A 735 -13.64 -0.91 -51.05
CA GLU A 735 -12.49 -1.80 -50.96
C GLU A 735 -11.87 -1.75 -49.55
N GLY A 736 -11.13 -2.79 -49.16
CA GLY A 736 -10.40 -2.82 -47.89
C GLY A 736 -11.22 -3.32 -46.70
N TYR A 737 -10.89 -2.83 -45.51
CA TYR A 737 -11.56 -3.23 -44.26
C TYR A 737 -12.96 -2.62 -44.16
N GLU A 738 -13.18 -1.49 -44.82
CA GLU A 738 -14.44 -0.77 -44.88
C GLU A 738 -15.59 -1.64 -45.41
N GLN A 739 -15.31 -2.59 -46.31
CA GLN A 739 -16.29 -3.57 -46.80
C GLN A 739 -16.93 -4.40 -45.68
N TYR A 740 -16.19 -4.61 -44.59
CA TYR A 740 -16.55 -5.54 -43.51
C TYR A 740 -17.02 -4.84 -42.23
N GLU A 741 -16.94 -3.51 -42.17
CA GLU A 741 -17.33 -2.70 -41.00
C GLU A 741 -18.62 -1.92 -41.26
N ALA A 742 -19.72 -2.64 -41.42
CA ALA A 742 -21.02 -2.03 -41.64
C ALA A 742 -21.50 -1.20 -40.42
N GLY A 743 -22.00 0.01 -40.69
CA GLY A 743 -22.49 0.95 -39.69
C GLY A 743 -21.41 1.92 -39.18
N THR A 744 -21.76 2.76 -38.20
CA THR A 744 -20.75 3.57 -37.50
C THR A 744 -19.96 2.66 -36.56
N PRO A 745 -18.64 2.53 -36.72
CA PRO A 745 -17.84 1.62 -35.88
C PRO A 745 -17.60 2.19 -34.49
N ASN A 746 -16.99 1.38 -33.62
CA ASN A 746 -16.47 1.84 -32.33
C ASN A 746 -15.16 2.65 -32.54
N ILE A 747 -15.29 3.88 -33.02
CA ILE A 747 -14.15 4.71 -33.46
C ILE A 747 -13.17 4.98 -32.31
N SER A 748 -13.69 5.42 -31.15
CA SER A 748 -12.85 5.71 -29.98
C SER A 748 -12.15 4.45 -29.46
N GLY A 749 -12.88 3.33 -29.43
CA GLY A 749 -12.34 2.03 -29.05
C GLY A 749 -11.23 1.56 -29.99
N GLY A 750 -11.43 1.63 -31.30
CA GLY A 750 -10.42 1.25 -32.29
C GLY A 750 -9.15 2.09 -32.20
N ILE A 751 -9.28 3.42 -32.03
CA ILE A 751 -8.14 4.32 -31.83
C ILE A 751 -7.37 3.94 -30.56
N ALA A 752 -8.08 3.74 -29.45
CA ALA A 752 -7.46 3.38 -28.17
C ALA A 752 -6.85 1.96 -28.18
N LEU A 753 -7.40 1.02 -28.94
CA LEU A 753 -6.78 -0.29 -29.19
C LEU A 753 -5.44 -0.14 -29.94
N GLY A 754 -5.35 0.78 -30.90
CA GLY A 754 -4.07 1.14 -31.52
C GLY A 754 -3.04 1.70 -30.53
N ILE A 755 -3.47 2.45 -29.51
CA ILE A 755 -2.58 2.92 -28.44
C ILE A 755 -2.18 1.79 -27.48
N ALA A 756 -3.06 0.82 -27.24
CA ALA A 756 -2.74 -0.37 -26.45
C ALA A 756 -1.64 -1.20 -27.13
N VAL A 757 -1.70 -1.34 -28.45
CA VAL A 757 -0.62 -1.94 -29.26
C VAL A 757 0.69 -1.18 -29.11
N ASP A 758 0.70 0.14 -29.27
CA ASP A 758 1.92 0.94 -29.10
C ASP A 758 2.53 0.73 -27.71
N TYR A 759 1.68 0.64 -26.68
CA TYR A 759 2.10 0.41 -25.29
C TYR A 759 2.78 -0.95 -25.13
N LEU A 760 2.17 -2.03 -25.63
CA LEU A 760 2.74 -3.38 -25.61
C LEU A 760 4.04 -3.45 -26.42
N GLN A 761 4.10 -2.83 -27.60
CA GLN A 761 5.30 -2.79 -28.44
C GLN A 761 6.44 -2.00 -27.80
N LYS A 762 6.14 -0.91 -27.07
CA LYS A 762 7.14 -0.12 -26.35
C LYS A 762 7.82 -0.93 -25.24
N ILE A 763 7.08 -1.80 -24.56
CA ILE A 763 7.65 -2.74 -23.58
C ILE A 763 8.44 -3.84 -24.32
N GLY A 764 7.84 -4.38 -25.39
CA GLY A 764 8.39 -5.44 -26.22
C GLY A 764 7.81 -6.80 -25.85
N MET A 765 7.13 -7.45 -26.80
CA MET A 765 6.41 -8.71 -26.56
C MET A 765 7.30 -9.87 -26.11
N GLU A 766 8.56 -9.92 -26.55
CA GLU A 766 9.52 -10.93 -26.07
C GLU A 766 9.78 -10.79 -24.57
N LYS A 767 9.98 -9.55 -24.09
CA LYS A 767 10.19 -9.29 -22.66
C LYS A 767 8.95 -9.63 -21.84
N ILE A 768 7.76 -9.34 -22.37
CA ILE A 768 6.49 -9.70 -21.73
C ILE A 768 6.40 -11.22 -21.60
N HIS A 769 6.68 -11.95 -22.68
CA HIS A 769 6.67 -13.40 -22.70
C HIS A 769 7.66 -14.00 -21.69
N GLU A 770 8.91 -13.53 -21.67
CA GLU A 770 9.95 -13.98 -20.74
C GLU A 770 9.56 -13.74 -19.27
N HIS A 771 9.03 -12.55 -18.96
CA HIS A 771 8.57 -12.17 -17.62
C HIS A 771 7.41 -13.05 -17.15
N GLU A 772 6.36 -13.18 -17.96
CA GLU A 772 5.22 -14.04 -17.62
C GLU A 772 5.64 -15.51 -17.50
N SER A 773 6.51 -16.00 -18.39
CA SER A 773 7.03 -17.38 -18.35
C SER A 773 7.79 -17.68 -17.06
N ALA A 774 8.64 -16.75 -16.60
CA ALA A 774 9.35 -16.87 -15.33
C ALA A 774 8.39 -16.92 -14.13
N LEU A 775 7.41 -16.02 -14.09
CA LEU A 775 6.41 -15.97 -13.01
C LEU A 775 5.50 -17.20 -13.00
N THR A 776 5.05 -17.66 -14.17
CA THR A 776 4.21 -18.85 -14.31
C THR A 776 4.97 -20.11 -13.92
N THR A 777 6.26 -20.19 -14.23
CA THR A 777 7.11 -21.31 -13.81
C THR A 777 7.27 -21.34 -12.28
N HIS A 778 7.46 -20.19 -11.64
CA HIS A 778 7.48 -20.07 -10.17
C HIS A 778 6.14 -20.46 -9.53
N LEU A 779 5.03 -19.98 -10.10
CA LEU A 779 3.67 -20.32 -9.66
C LEU A 779 3.42 -21.84 -9.73
N ILE A 780 3.64 -22.46 -10.89
CA ILE A 780 3.36 -23.88 -11.11
C ILE A 780 4.25 -24.77 -10.24
N SER A 781 5.55 -24.46 -10.17
CA SER A 781 6.48 -25.25 -9.34
C SER A 781 6.07 -25.22 -7.88
N THR A 782 5.65 -24.06 -7.36
CA THR A 782 5.21 -23.95 -5.96
C THR A 782 3.85 -24.60 -5.74
N LEU A 783 2.86 -24.40 -6.62
CA LEU A 783 1.54 -25.03 -6.51
C LEU A 783 1.64 -26.56 -6.44
N LYS A 784 2.53 -27.16 -7.23
CA LYS A 784 2.77 -28.62 -7.22
C LYS A 784 3.36 -29.15 -5.91
N THR A 785 3.92 -28.29 -5.06
CA THR A 785 4.42 -28.67 -3.72
C THR A 785 3.35 -28.58 -2.63
N LEU A 786 2.20 -27.99 -2.92
CA LEU A 786 1.12 -27.83 -1.95
C LEU A 786 0.24 -29.07 -1.95
N ASP A 787 0.11 -29.72 -0.78
CA ASP A 787 -0.84 -30.81 -0.58
C ASP A 787 -2.26 -30.36 -0.96
N ARG A 788 -3.09 -31.29 -1.45
CA ARG A 788 -4.48 -31.06 -1.88
C ARG A 788 -4.66 -30.20 -3.14
N ILE A 789 -3.60 -29.68 -3.78
CA ILE A 789 -3.71 -28.95 -5.05
C ILE A 789 -3.42 -29.85 -6.25
N THR A 790 -4.29 -29.82 -7.26
CA THR A 790 -4.03 -30.42 -8.58
C THR A 790 -3.99 -29.34 -9.65
N VAL A 791 -2.90 -29.28 -10.43
CA VAL A 791 -2.66 -28.25 -11.46
C VAL A 791 -2.91 -28.83 -12.86
N PHE A 792 -3.64 -28.08 -13.70
CA PHE A 792 -4.02 -28.44 -15.07
C PHE A 792 -3.35 -27.48 -16.06
N THR A 793 -2.17 -27.84 -16.52
CA THR A 793 -1.37 -27.06 -17.50
C THR A 793 -0.24 -27.94 -18.05
N PRO A 794 0.24 -27.72 -19.29
CA PRO A 794 1.41 -28.43 -19.81
C PRO A 794 2.62 -28.29 -18.89
N PRO A 795 3.48 -29.32 -18.75
CA PRO A 795 4.59 -29.31 -17.78
C PRO A 795 5.77 -28.42 -18.20
N LEU A 796 5.97 -28.22 -19.50
CA LEU A 796 7.10 -27.48 -20.06
C LEU A 796 6.76 -25.98 -20.26
N PRO A 797 7.60 -25.03 -19.83
CA PRO A 797 7.34 -23.58 -19.98
C PRO A 797 7.08 -23.12 -21.41
N GLU A 798 7.79 -23.66 -22.40
CA GLU A 798 7.68 -23.32 -23.82
C GLU A 798 6.32 -23.68 -24.45
N ASN A 799 5.56 -24.58 -23.81
CA ASN A 799 4.27 -25.05 -24.29
C ASN A 799 3.09 -24.32 -23.66
N ARG A 800 3.32 -23.21 -22.94
CA ARG A 800 2.25 -22.49 -22.24
C ARG A 800 2.45 -20.98 -22.13
N ILE A 801 1.34 -20.28 -21.98
CA ILE A 801 1.27 -18.87 -21.57
C ILE A 801 1.02 -18.74 -20.07
N GLY A 802 0.89 -17.50 -19.59
CA GLY A 802 0.64 -17.16 -18.19
C GLY A 802 -0.75 -17.48 -17.65
N VAL A 803 -1.34 -18.63 -18.02
CA VAL A 803 -2.66 -19.08 -17.55
C VAL A 803 -2.51 -20.44 -16.87
N VAL A 804 -2.94 -20.54 -15.62
CA VAL A 804 -2.84 -21.74 -14.79
C VAL A 804 -4.18 -22.05 -14.15
N SER A 805 -4.74 -23.21 -14.46
CA SER A 805 -5.93 -23.76 -13.80
C SER A 805 -5.54 -24.77 -12.73
N PHE A 806 -6.24 -24.78 -11.61
CA PHE A 806 -6.06 -25.76 -10.54
C PHE A 806 -7.35 -26.03 -9.76
N THR A 807 -7.35 -27.13 -9.02
CA THR A 807 -8.40 -27.50 -8.04
C THR A 807 -7.78 -27.67 -6.66
N VAL A 808 -8.61 -27.55 -5.62
CA VAL A 808 -8.24 -27.78 -4.21
C VAL A 808 -9.14 -28.91 -3.68
N GLU A 809 -8.55 -30.01 -3.23
CA GLU A 809 -9.28 -31.18 -2.76
C GLU A 809 -10.23 -30.83 -1.61
N GLY A 810 -11.50 -31.20 -1.74
CA GLY A 810 -12.54 -30.95 -0.75
C GLY A 810 -13.10 -29.52 -0.76
N MET A 811 -12.74 -28.67 -1.72
CA MET A 811 -13.26 -27.30 -1.82
C MET A 811 -13.81 -27.00 -3.22
N HIS A 812 -14.98 -26.36 -3.28
CA HIS A 812 -15.56 -25.92 -4.55
C HIS A 812 -14.74 -24.73 -5.12
N PRO A 813 -14.45 -24.65 -6.44
CA PRO A 813 -13.64 -23.57 -7.01
C PRO A 813 -14.12 -22.16 -6.69
N HIS A 814 -15.44 -21.93 -6.64
CA HIS A 814 -16.03 -20.65 -6.22
C HIS A 814 -15.69 -20.28 -4.77
N GLU A 815 -15.63 -21.25 -3.86
CA GLU A 815 -15.28 -21.00 -2.46
C GLU A 815 -13.82 -20.56 -2.33
N VAL A 816 -12.91 -21.24 -3.04
CA VAL A 816 -11.48 -20.88 -3.06
C VAL A 816 -11.31 -19.46 -3.62
N ALA A 817 -11.98 -19.14 -4.73
CA ALA A 817 -11.93 -17.79 -5.31
C ALA A 817 -12.48 -16.71 -4.36
N GLN A 818 -13.56 -17.00 -3.63
CA GLN A 818 -14.12 -16.08 -2.63
C GLN A 818 -13.15 -15.85 -1.47
N GLN A 819 -12.53 -16.90 -0.93
CA GLN A 819 -11.54 -16.76 0.14
C GLN A 819 -10.30 -15.99 -0.31
N LEU A 820 -9.88 -16.13 -1.57
CA LEU A 820 -8.80 -15.32 -2.15
C LEU A 820 -9.20 -13.84 -2.28
N ASP A 821 -10.44 -13.54 -2.66
CA ASP A 821 -10.96 -12.18 -2.77
C ASP A 821 -10.99 -11.44 -1.42
N GLU A 822 -11.28 -12.16 -0.31
CA GLU A 822 -11.17 -11.62 1.05
C GLU A 822 -9.75 -11.13 1.42
N HIS A 823 -8.73 -11.56 0.65
CA HIS A 823 -7.34 -11.14 0.76
C HIS A 823 -6.90 -10.19 -0.37
N ASP A 824 -7.84 -9.57 -1.09
CA ASP A 824 -7.58 -8.65 -2.21
C ASP A 824 -6.89 -9.35 -3.41
N ILE A 825 -7.06 -10.68 -3.57
CA ILE A 825 -6.51 -11.52 -4.66
C ILE A 825 -7.62 -11.98 -5.60
N LEU A 826 -7.69 -11.36 -6.78
CA LEU A 826 -8.78 -11.56 -7.73
C LEU A 826 -8.40 -12.62 -8.75
N VAL A 827 -9.06 -13.78 -8.66
CA VAL A 827 -8.95 -14.91 -9.58
C VAL A 827 -10.31 -15.25 -10.18
N ARG A 828 -10.35 -16.13 -11.18
CA ARG A 828 -11.61 -16.65 -11.75
C ARG A 828 -11.87 -18.07 -11.26
N SER A 829 -13.15 -18.42 -11.18
CA SER A 829 -13.59 -19.81 -10.96
C SER A 829 -14.73 -20.19 -11.90
N GLY A 830 -14.85 -21.48 -12.22
CA GLY A 830 -15.92 -22.06 -13.03
C GLY A 830 -15.41 -22.76 -14.30
N PHE A 831 -16.24 -22.79 -15.34
CA PHE A 831 -15.95 -23.52 -16.59
C PHE A 831 -15.20 -22.71 -17.65
N HIS A 832 -14.97 -21.41 -17.40
CA HIS A 832 -14.23 -20.49 -18.28
C HIS A 832 -14.69 -20.52 -19.75
N CYS A 833 -15.98 -20.75 -20.00
CA CYS A 833 -16.54 -20.93 -21.35
C CYS A 833 -15.82 -22.02 -22.18
N CYS A 834 -15.42 -23.12 -21.53
CA CYS A 834 -14.74 -24.27 -22.15
C CYS A 834 -15.26 -25.59 -21.52
N GLN A 835 -16.58 -25.72 -21.39
CA GLN A 835 -17.23 -26.88 -20.74
C GLN A 835 -16.86 -28.26 -21.33
N PRO A 836 -16.74 -28.44 -22.66
CA PRO A 836 -16.32 -29.74 -23.22
C PRO A 836 -14.97 -30.22 -22.68
N LEU A 837 -14.01 -29.31 -22.50
CA LEU A 837 -12.72 -29.62 -21.88
C LEU A 837 -12.89 -30.04 -20.41
N MET A 838 -13.74 -29.34 -19.67
CA MET A 838 -14.01 -29.66 -18.25
C MET A 838 -14.60 -31.07 -18.11
N HIS A 839 -15.52 -31.45 -19.01
CA HIS A 839 -16.03 -32.83 -19.06
C HIS A 839 -14.94 -33.84 -19.43
N ALA A 840 -14.08 -33.53 -20.40
CA ALA A 840 -12.99 -34.42 -20.81
C ALA A 840 -11.94 -34.63 -19.70
N LEU A 841 -11.76 -33.64 -18.82
CA LEU A 841 -10.85 -33.69 -17.66
C LEU A 841 -11.52 -34.21 -16.38
N ASP A 842 -12.80 -34.60 -16.42
CA ASP A 842 -13.60 -35.01 -15.27
C ASP A 842 -13.67 -33.93 -14.15
N LEU A 843 -13.92 -32.69 -14.55
CA LEU A 843 -14.01 -31.51 -13.67
C LEU A 843 -15.43 -30.92 -13.67
N PRO A 844 -16.41 -31.57 -13.00
CA PRO A 844 -17.82 -31.19 -13.04
C PRO A 844 -18.11 -29.82 -12.41
N ASP A 845 -17.25 -29.35 -11.50
CA ASP A 845 -17.36 -28.05 -10.83
C ASP A 845 -16.46 -26.96 -11.48
N GLY A 846 -15.71 -27.33 -12.52
CA GLY A 846 -14.71 -26.48 -13.15
C GLY A 846 -13.44 -26.31 -12.31
N THR A 847 -12.77 -25.17 -12.47
CA THR A 847 -11.45 -24.91 -11.85
C THR A 847 -11.35 -23.49 -11.30
N VAL A 848 -10.37 -23.27 -10.41
CA VAL A 848 -9.83 -21.93 -10.16
C VAL A 848 -8.80 -21.64 -11.25
N ARG A 849 -8.83 -20.44 -11.82
CA ARG A 849 -7.89 -20.00 -12.85
C ARG A 849 -7.20 -18.72 -12.44
N VAL A 850 -5.87 -18.79 -12.41
CA VAL A 850 -4.95 -17.67 -12.27
C VAL A 850 -4.41 -17.33 -13.64
N SER A 851 -4.49 -16.06 -14.02
CA SER A 851 -4.01 -15.57 -15.31
C SER A 851 -3.25 -14.26 -15.12
N LEU A 852 -1.97 -14.30 -15.50
CA LEU A 852 -1.02 -13.21 -15.34
C LEU A 852 -1.27 -12.16 -16.43
N GLY A 853 -0.82 -10.94 -16.16
CA GLY A 853 -0.71 -9.89 -17.17
C GLY A 853 0.62 -9.18 -17.03
N VAL A 854 0.87 -8.24 -17.95
CA VAL A 854 2.16 -7.51 -18.03
C VAL A 854 2.57 -6.83 -16.72
N TYR A 855 1.62 -6.41 -15.88
CA TYR A 855 1.85 -5.75 -14.59
C TYR A 855 1.85 -6.71 -13.38
N THR A 856 1.72 -8.01 -13.59
CA THR A 856 1.81 -9.00 -12.51
C THR A 856 3.26 -9.11 -12.05
N THR A 857 3.46 -9.19 -10.73
CA THR A 857 4.79 -9.25 -10.11
C THR A 857 5.01 -10.58 -9.39
N LYS A 858 6.26 -10.89 -9.05
CA LYS A 858 6.57 -12.04 -8.19
C LYS A 858 5.88 -11.95 -6.83
N ASP A 859 5.73 -10.73 -6.28
CA ASP A 859 5.09 -10.53 -4.98
C ASP A 859 3.59 -10.85 -5.02
N ASP A 860 2.94 -10.59 -6.16
CA ASP A 860 1.55 -10.98 -6.39
C ASP A 860 1.41 -12.51 -6.32
N ILE A 861 2.32 -13.23 -6.97
CA ILE A 861 2.37 -14.70 -6.97
C ILE A 861 2.71 -15.26 -5.59
N ASP A 862 3.68 -14.67 -4.89
CA ASP A 862 4.08 -15.10 -3.54
C ASP A 862 2.91 -14.91 -2.53
N LEU A 863 2.15 -13.82 -2.61
CA LEU A 863 1.00 -13.59 -1.72
C LEU A 863 -0.18 -14.52 -2.04
N LEU A 864 -0.41 -14.82 -3.32
CA LEU A 864 -1.36 -15.86 -3.75
C LEU A 864 -0.99 -17.21 -3.12
N LEU A 865 0.27 -17.64 -3.28
CA LEU A 865 0.75 -18.94 -2.77
C LEU A 865 0.68 -19.01 -1.24
N ALA A 866 1.08 -17.94 -0.54
CA ALA A 866 0.97 -17.85 0.92
C ALA A 866 -0.49 -17.92 1.40
N THR A 867 -1.41 -17.30 0.67
CA THR A 867 -2.84 -17.34 0.99
C THR A 867 -3.44 -18.71 0.72
N LEU A 868 -3.08 -19.37 -0.38
CA LEU A 868 -3.49 -20.75 -0.66
C LEU A 868 -3.00 -21.72 0.42
N LYS A 869 -1.75 -21.61 0.89
CA LYS A 869 -1.24 -22.39 2.03
C LYS A 869 -2.12 -22.23 3.28
N GLU A 870 -2.58 -21.00 3.56
CA GLU A 870 -3.49 -20.73 4.69
C GLU A 870 -4.86 -21.38 4.48
N ILE A 871 -5.43 -21.29 3.28
CA ILE A 871 -6.72 -21.87 2.93
C ILE A 871 -6.68 -23.41 3.09
N ILE A 872 -5.62 -24.06 2.62
CA ILE A 872 -5.46 -25.52 2.68
C ILE A 872 -5.24 -26.04 4.11
N ALA A 873 -4.64 -25.22 4.98
CA ALA A 873 -4.33 -25.57 6.36
C ALA A 873 -5.53 -25.47 7.31
N ARG A 874 -6.64 -24.88 6.87
CA ARG A 874 -7.92 -24.88 7.57
C ARG A 874 -8.67 -26.18 7.29
#